data_AF-A0A810N6D2-F1
#
_entry.id   AF-A0A810N6D2-F1
#
_cell.length_a   1.000
_cell.length_b   1.000
_cell.length_c   1.000
_cell.angle_alpha   90.00
_cell.angle_beta   90.00
_cell.angle_gamma   90.00
#
_symmetry.space_group_name_H-M   'P 1'
#
loop_
_entity.id
_entity.type
_entity.pdbx_description
1 polymer ?
#
loop_
_entity_poly.entity_id
_entity_poly.type
_entity_poly.pdbx_seq_one_letter_code
_entity_poly.pdbx_strand_id
1 'polypeptide(L)'
;MGLLRSLRDRSSVTVFRHTVGNALVLHARERISSEARAVALAVADDPDNEIVVLDLHDDLPVGIWKSVAEALRRRRRGIRLVVCGAHHDTAALAAQWLSDRLRRPVVTPHGRLIRGAAGTLFAHAGQASGWVRYRPGRPPTPEAKRHPAPPWDDAAAEFVATSAVGAVEPIPAGVWIRDTRDPALVSDRWRWLVAAVPCQRAAMTVVLGCPGTPPLALDDVARFWRGLAPAHRQYARFVQYGPVQLPAGEPLGQRLADLLEAPVVCFAGIPVGRADRPHMHTVTQDGRLGWHLLVRELGFTPRSRPTAPAAMPRILHHQAPTLLGAAVGPRTYGYTDDAVVEIVQSGLWIRGTGPTRNADRIRARAADPAAHALIIDDSDPARVARLRELAEDLAARLDPPTRARSALQLASAVAVRRQRPTAAAGTLGDGLTYRFTAADLALDEAIDVAPPPAEALAGRGVAGVQSPSWARPADPPIPPPPTAGELHPAAREFLAAPAVVPPAPPPGPAPDRKPGPALAEESGPSSPAAGLLGTRSGRPAGGRLGPVERAPGRGERTVTNLPVLTSRMPGRAADHAVDTPLWEQSVFVDAPTRTAVAPPSRPAGPPSVAAPPRPAGRPVVGPLPAREPAAPSSGAAPSSPTSLPPPPSTFLPPPPPVLPAPPLVAPTGDAPEAAQEPTSTVASRSGDAAAGEPSGTAPVDRPALRFQTAPALQARGLPTARGLDVERTWLRGRLGREFDAAASSVSRVLSEHPRLSPDEDALTDAVAVRLYLSALGAEVDEALRGGGHNDQVLFARCVAAGISRLPSHRGGTCAAATLTGDELHEIRARGC
;
A
#
# COMPACT_ATOMS: atom_id res chain seq x y z
N MET A 1 46.55 -21.39 46.61
CA MET A 1 45.97 -20.17 45.99
C MET A 1 45.75 -20.36 44.47
N GLY A 2 45.03 -21.42 44.05
CA GLY A 2 44.94 -21.80 42.62
C GLY A 2 43.63 -22.46 42.20
N LEU A 3 42.56 -22.33 42.99
CA LEU A 3 41.28 -23.03 42.76
C LEU A 3 40.05 -22.12 42.77
N LEU A 4 40.24 -20.79 42.70
CA LEU A 4 39.14 -19.80 42.68
C LEU A 4 39.04 -18.99 41.36
N ARG A 5 39.68 -19.44 40.28
CA ARG A 5 39.56 -18.78 38.94
C ARG A 5 38.69 -19.54 37.91
N SER A 6 38.15 -20.71 38.24
CA SER A 6 37.46 -21.57 37.25
C SER A 6 35.93 -21.62 37.39
N LEU A 7 35.33 -20.86 38.32
CA LEU A 7 33.87 -20.86 38.54
C LEU A 7 33.13 -19.62 38.00
N ARG A 8 33.79 -18.79 37.17
CA ARG A 8 33.19 -17.54 36.65
C ARG A 8 32.84 -17.52 35.15
N ASP A 9 32.93 -18.65 34.45
CA ASP A 9 32.77 -18.67 32.97
C ASP A 9 31.73 -19.69 32.45
N ARG A 10 30.90 -20.27 33.33
CA ARG A 10 29.93 -21.33 32.97
C ARG A 10 28.49 -20.86 32.72
N SER A 11 28.30 -19.66 32.19
CA SER A 11 26.96 -19.20 31.79
C SER A 11 26.97 -18.41 30.48
N SER A 12 27.77 -18.85 29.50
CA SER A 12 27.63 -18.39 28.12
C SER A 12 26.43 -19.09 27.49
N VAL A 13 25.32 -18.37 27.35
CA VAL A 13 24.20 -18.83 26.53
C VAL A 13 24.67 -18.89 25.09
N THR A 14 24.49 -20.04 24.45
CA THR A 14 24.82 -20.23 23.04
C THR A 14 23.81 -19.43 22.20
N VAL A 15 24.30 -18.47 21.42
CA VAL A 15 23.48 -17.69 20.50
C VAL A 15 23.75 -18.20 19.10
N PHE A 16 22.72 -18.76 18.47
CA PHE A 16 22.76 -19.18 17.09
C PHE A 16 22.53 -18.00 16.16
N ARG A 17 23.07 -18.10 14.95
CA ARG A 17 23.08 -17.01 13.97
C ARG A 17 22.67 -17.53 12.60
N HIS A 18 21.60 -16.97 12.05
CA HIS A 18 21.13 -17.29 10.70
C HIS A 18 20.84 -16.03 9.91
N THR A 19 21.20 -16.02 8.64
CA THR A 19 20.73 -15.00 7.70
C THR A 19 19.38 -15.43 7.14
N VAL A 20 18.37 -14.58 7.30
CA VAL A 20 17.01 -14.79 6.79
C VAL A 20 16.58 -13.53 6.07
N GLY A 21 16.39 -13.63 4.74
CA GLY A 21 16.10 -12.45 3.92
C GLY A 21 17.23 -11.42 4.01
N ASN A 22 16.86 -10.18 4.34
CA ASN A 22 17.80 -9.05 4.50
C ASN A 22 18.35 -8.93 5.93
N ALA A 23 17.94 -9.80 6.86
CA ALA A 23 18.28 -9.68 8.27
C ALA A 23 19.13 -10.83 8.79
N LEU A 24 19.94 -10.51 9.80
CA LEU A 24 20.63 -11.47 10.64
C LEU A 24 19.76 -11.78 11.86
N VAL A 25 19.28 -13.02 11.97
CA VAL A 25 18.52 -13.48 13.12
C VAL A 25 19.46 -14.12 14.13
N LEU A 26 19.44 -13.57 15.35
CA LEU A 26 20.14 -14.09 16.50
C LEU A 26 19.11 -14.67 17.48
N HIS A 27 19.25 -15.94 17.79
CA HIS A 27 18.27 -16.66 18.61
C HIS A 27 18.98 -17.62 19.58
N ALA A 28 18.40 -17.80 20.76
CA ALA A 28 18.98 -18.66 21.82
C ALA A 28 18.41 -20.09 21.82
N ARG A 29 17.33 -20.33 21.07
CA ARG A 29 16.67 -21.63 20.96
C ARG A 29 17.30 -22.44 19.82
N GLU A 30 16.91 -23.71 19.67
CA GLU A 30 17.30 -24.47 18.47
C GLU A 30 16.55 -23.98 17.21
N ARG A 31 15.45 -23.25 17.37
CA ARG A 31 14.59 -22.79 16.27
C ARG A 31 14.26 -21.31 16.42
N ILE A 32 14.23 -20.63 15.27
CA ILE A 32 13.77 -19.24 15.13
C ILE A 32 12.24 -19.21 15.29
N SER A 33 11.74 -18.28 16.09
CA SER A 33 10.31 -18.02 16.30
C SER A 33 9.60 -17.59 15.01
N SER A 34 8.28 -17.80 14.97
CA SER A 34 7.40 -17.34 13.90
C SER A 34 7.50 -15.82 13.73
N GLU A 35 7.53 -15.07 14.84
CA GLU A 35 7.64 -13.62 14.86
C GLU A 35 8.95 -13.15 14.23
N ALA A 36 10.10 -13.61 14.75
CA ALA A 36 11.42 -13.18 14.29
C ALA A 36 11.65 -13.55 12.82
N ARG A 37 11.21 -14.75 12.41
CA ARG A 37 11.27 -15.18 11.01
C ARG A 37 10.42 -14.28 10.10
N ALA A 38 9.21 -13.92 10.53
CA ALA A 38 8.32 -13.07 9.75
C ALA A 38 8.86 -11.63 9.64
N VAL A 39 9.43 -11.07 10.72
CA VAL A 39 10.13 -9.76 10.67
C VAL A 39 11.30 -9.81 9.69
N ALA A 40 12.17 -10.81 9.81
CA ALA A 40 13.38 -10.95 9.00
C ALA A 40 13.09 -11.12 7.49
N LEU A 41 12.02 -11.83 7.14
CA LEU A 41 11.59 -12.01 5.75
C LEU A 41 10.92 -10.76 5.16
N ALA A 42 10.25 -9.96 5.99
CA ALA A 42 9.49 -8.80 5.54
C ALA A 42 10.35 -7.54 5.40
N VAL A 43 11.37 -7.37 6.26
CA VAL A 43 12.10 -6.10 6.35
C VAL A 43 12.83 -5.73 5.05
N ALA A 44 12.65 -4.46 4.64
CA ALA A 44 13.41 -3.90 3.53
C ALA A 44 14.92 -3.85 3.84
N ASP A 45 15.76 -3.82 2.80
CA ASP A 45 17.20 -3.64 2.99
C ASP A 45 17.51 -2.26 3.60
N ASP A 46 18.55 -2.21 4.44
CA ASP A 46 19.09 -0.99 5.00
C ASP A 46 20.52 -0.85 4.45
N PRO A 47 20.84 0.17 3.64
CA PRO A 47 22.18 0.33 3.07
C PRO A 47 23.21 0.85 4.09
N ASP A 48 22.77 1.42 5.21
CA ASP A 48 23.64 2.02 6.23
C ASP A 48 23.90 1.07 7.41
N ASN A 49 22.94 0.19 7.71
CA ASN A 49 22.98 -0.69 8.87
C ASN A 49 22.77 -2.17 8.51
N GLU A 50 23.43 -3.06 9.24
CA GLU A 50 23.11 -4.48 9.28
C GLU A 50 21.84 -4.67 10.11
N ILE A 51 20.79 -5.23 9.52
CA ILE A 51 19.54 -5.49 10.23
C ILE A 51 19.70 -6.74 11.08
N VAL A 52 19.51 -6.61 12.38
CA VAL A 52 19.66 -7.69 13.36
C VAL A 52 18.33 -7.88 14.08
N VAL A 53 17.76 -9.08 13.98
CA VAL A 53 16.55 -9.48 14.70
C VAL A 53 16.98 -10.38 15.86
N LEU A 54 16.74 -9.92 17.08
CA LEU A 54 16.96 -10.67 18.30
C LEU A 54 15.68 -11.40 18.70
N ASP A 55 15.72 -12.72 18.61
CA ASP A 55 14.63 -13.61 18.94
C ASP A 55 14.82 -14.20 20.33
N LEU A 56 14.38 -13.45 21.34
CA LEU A 56 14.66 -13.71 22.75
C LEU A 56 13.34 -13.61 23.55
N HIS A 57 12.42 -14.56 23.29
CA HIS A 57 11.06 -14.59 23.86
C HIS A 57 10.97 -14.95 25.36
N ASP A 58 12.09 -15.18 26.05
CA ASP A 58 12.13 -15.51 27.49
C ASP A 58 12.96 -14.47 28.25
N ASP A 59 12.78 -14.35 29.58
CA ASP A 59 13.58 -13.48 30.46
C ASP A 59 15.07 -13.61 30.14
N LEU A 60 15.65 -12.52 29.65
CA LEU A 60 17.01 -12.49 29.12
C LEU A 60 18.02 -12.85 30.22
N PRO A 61 18.70 -13.99 30.14
CA PRO A 61 19.67 -14.38 31.15
C PRO A 61 20.82 -13.37 31.22
N VAL A 62 21.29 -13.10 32.44
CA VAL A 62 22.40 -12.18 32.73
C VAL A 62 23.66 -12.66 31.99
N GLY A 63 23.99 -12.02 30.87
CA GLY A 63 25.17 -12.33 30.06
C GLY A 63 24.92 -12.51 28.57
N ILE A 64 23.66 -12.66 28.13
CA ILE A 64 23.31 -12.90 26.71
C ILE A 64 23.86 -11.82 25.77
N TRP A 65 23.93 -10.57 26.24
CA TRP A 65 24.48 -9.45 25.49
C TRP A 65 25.95 -9.64 25.11
N LYS A 66 26.75 -10.33 25.93
CA LYS A 66 28.14 -10.67 25.58
C LYS A 66 28.20 -11.63 24.40
N SER A 67 27.38 -12.68 24.41
CA SER A 67 27.26 -13.63 23.29
C SER A 67 26.75 -12.95 22.01
N VAL A 68 25.76 -12.06 22.13
CA VAL A 68 25.25 -11.24 21.01
C VAL A 68 26.35 -10.35 20.44
N ALA A 69 27.08 -9.62 21.29
CA ALA A 69 28.19 -8.79 20.85
C ALA A 69 29.25 -9.61 20.12
N GLU A 70 29.59 -10.80 20.64
CA GLU A 70 30.55 -11.71 20.01
C GLU A 70 30.11 -12.16 18.62
N ALA A 71 28.83 -12.52 18.45
CA ALA A 71 28.25 -12.90 17.16
C ALA A 71 28.30 -11.76 16.12
N LEU A 72 28.31 -10.50 16.58
CA LEU A 72 28.26 -9.28 15.75
C LEU A 72 29.63 -8.64 15.45
N ARG A 73 30.75 -9.09 16.05
CA ARG A 73 32.06 -8.36 15.97
C ARG A 73 32.63 -8.19 14.56
N ARG A 74 32.23 -9.00 13.58
CA ARG A 74 32.92 -9.14 12.28
C ARG A 74 32.58 -8.08 11.23
N ARG A 75 31.81 -7.02 11.54
CA ARG A 75 31.31 -6.05 10.54
C ARG A 75 31.52 -4.60 10.97
N ARG A 76 31.72 -3.71 9.99
CA ARG A 76 31.93 -2.26 10.19
C ARG A 76 30.66 -1.39 10.07
N ARG A 77 29.59 -1.90 9.44
CA ARG A 77 28.33 -1.15 9.22
C ARG A 77 27.59 -0.87 10.54
N GLY A 78 26.67 0.09 10.59
CA GLY A 78 25.80 0.26 11.76
C GLY A 78 24.95 -0.99 12.04
N ILE A 79 24.21 -1.02 13.14
CA ILE A 79 23.29 -2.12 13.46
C ILE A 79 21.88 -1.54 13.58
N ARG A 80 20.91 -2.12 12.87
CA ARG A 80 19.49 -1.86 13.13
C ARG A 80 18.94 -3.03 13.92
N LEU A 81 18.71 -2.80 15.20
CA LEU A 81 18.33 -3.81 16.18
C LEU A 81 16.82 -3.86 16.36
N VAL A 82 16.21 -5.01 16.06
CA VAL A 82 14.83 -5.34 16.38
C VAL A 82 14.84 -6.45 17.42
N VAL A 83 14.08 -6.29 18.51
CA VAL A 83 13.97 -7.30 19.57
C VAL A 83 12.55 -7.85 19.58
N CYS A 84 12.39 -9.16 19.45
CA CYS A 84 11.12 -9.86 19.45
C CYS A 84 10.83 -10.44 20.85
N GLY A 85 9.60 -10.26 21.33
CA GLY A 85 9.11 -10.80 22.63
C GLY A 85 9.59 -10.11 23.92
N ALA A 86 10.49 -9.12 23.86
CA ALA A 86 10.97 -8.40 25.05
C ALA A 86 10.33 -7.01 25.21
N HIS A 87 10.34 -6.47 26.44
CA HIS A 87 9.91 -5.09 26.70
C HIS A 87 10.82 -4.07 26.00
N HIS A 88 10.24 -2.95 25.56
CA HIS A 88 10.92 -1.90 24.79
C HIS A 88 12.09 -1.24 25.54
N ASP A 89 11.99 -1.12 26.87
CA ASP A 89 13.08 -0.58 27.71
C ASP A 89 14.34 -1.44 27.65
N THR A 90 14.17 -2.75 27.47
CA THR A 90 15.29 -3.69 27.33
C THR A 90 16.05 -3.48 26.02
N ALA A 91 15.35 -3.13 24.94
CA ALA A 91 15.97 -2.84 23.64
C ALA A 91 16.84 -1.57 23.70
N ALA A 92 16.37 -0.52 24.38
CA ALA A 92 17.11 0.73 24.54
C ALA A 92 18.42 0.54 25.34
N LEU A 93 18.36 -0.16 26.47
CA LEU A 93 19.54 -0.46 27.28
C LEU A 93 20.54 -1.34 26.54
N ALA A 94 20.03 -2.35 25.82
CA ALA A 94 20.85 -3.21 24.99
C ALA A 94 21.55 -2.45 23.87
N ALA A 95 20.85 -1.51 23.22
CA ALA A 95 21.40 -0.73 22.11
C ALA A 95 22.58 0.14 22.54
N GLN A 96 22.46 0.87 23.67
CA GLN A 96 23.59 1.66 24.17
C GLN A 96 24.79 0.76 24.54
N TRP A 97 24.53 -0.33 25.26
CA TRP A 97 25.59 -1.26 25.67
C TRP A 97 26.29 -1.91 24.47
N LEU A 98 25.53 -2.35 23.46
CA LEU A 98 26.06 -2.92 22.22
C LEU A 98 26.86 -1.87 21.43
N SER A 99 26.35 -0.64 21.36
CA SER A 99 27.04 0.47 20.72
C SER A 99 28.40 0.73 21.38
N ASP A 100 28.45 0.88 22.70
CA ASP A 100 29.69 1.09 23.45
C ASP A 100 30.68 -0.08 23.31
N ARG A 101 30.16 -1.32 23.37
CA ARG A 101 30.97 -2.53 23.31
C ARG A 101 31.54 -2.81 21.93
N LEU A 102 30.74 -2.60 20.88
CA LEU A 102 31.12 -2.86 19.49
C LEU A 102 31.77 -1.66 18.81
N ARG A 103 31.70 -0.47 19.43
CA ARG A 103 32.11 0.82 18.85
C ARG A 103 31.44 1.08 17.48
N ARG A 104 30.17 0.68 17.36
CA ARG A 104 29.33 0.81 16.15
C ARG A 104 28.04 1.54 16.51
N PRO A 105 27.45 2.37 15.63
CA PRO A 105 26.14 2.92 15.89
C PRO A 105 25.09 1.80 15.91
N VAL A 106 24.16 1.87 16.87
CA VAL A 106 23.02 0.95 16.97
C VAL A 106 21.74 1.75 16.90
N VAL A 107 20.80 1.35 16.05
CA VAL A 107 19.49 1.98 15.88
C VAL A 107 18.43 0.97 16.31
N THR A 108 17.56 1.32 17.25
CA THR A 108 16.52 0.42 17.77
C THR A 108 15.21 1.16 17.94
N PRO A 109 14.03 0.50 17.84
CA PRO A 109 12.77 1.19 18.04
C PRO A 109 12.57 1.54 19.52
N HIS A 110 12.17 2.78 19.77
CA HIS A 110 11.62 3.25 21.03
C HIS A 110 10.10 3.34 20.90
N GLY A 111 9.38 2.52 21.67
CA GLY A 111 7.96 2.25 21.51
C GLY A 111 7.68 0.93 20.80
N ARG A 112 6.41 0.69 20.44
CA ARG A 112 5.97 -0.56 19.82
C ARG A 112 6.41 -0.61 18.37
N LEU A 113 7.02 -1.72 17.97
CA LEU A 113 7.33 -1.97 16.57
C LEU A 113 6.10 -2.53 15.86
N ILE A 114 5.68 -1.84 14.81
CA ILE A 114 4.58 -2.21 13.94
C ILE A 114 5.13 -2.55 12.57
N ARG A 115 4.72 -3.69 12.04
CA ARG A 115 5.04 -4.10 10.66
C ARG A 115 3.97 -3.54 9.73
N GLY A 116 4.37 -2.61 8.88
CA GLY A 116 3.53 -2.10 7.81
C GLY A 116 3.59 -2.97 6.56
N ALA A 117 2.77 -2.63 5.57
CA ALA A 117 2.84 -3.24 4.25
C ALA A 117 4.22 -3.04 3.57
N ALA A 118 4.54 -3.95 2.65
CA ALA A 118 5.73 -3.91 1.81
C ALA A 118 7.08 -3.77 2.57
N GLY A 119 7.16 -4.32 3.79
CA GLY A 119 8.41 -4.39 4.54
C GLY A 119 8.78 -3.16 5.35
N THR A 120 7.85 -2.21 5.47
CA THR A 120 8.03 -1.02 6.30
C THR A 120 7.97 -1.39 7.78
N LEU A 121 8.91 -0.89 8.56
CA LEU A 121 8.87 -0.98 10.01
C LEU A 121 8.57 0.38 10.63
N PHE A 122 7.54 0.44 11.47
CA PHE A 122 7.03 1.68 12.06
C PHE A 122 7.12 1.60 13.59
N ALA A 123 7.87 2.51 14.22
CA ALA A 123 8.04 2.56 15.67
C ALA A 123 7.07 3.57 16.28
N HIS A 124 5.99 3.07 16.91
CA HIS A 124 4.91 3.91 17.41
C HIS A 124 4.29 3.42 18.72
N ALA A 125 4.25 4.26 19.75
CA ALA A 125 3.56 4.00 21.02
C ALA A 125 3.00 5.28 21.70
N GLY A 126 2.97 6.40 20.99
CA GLY A 126 2.60 7.71 21.53
C GLY A 126 3.60 8.80 21.15
N GLN A 127 3.61 9.89 21.93
CA GLN A 127 4.52 11.01 21.73
C GLN A 127 5.98 10.58 21.93
N ALA A 128 6.89 11.13 21.12
CA ALA A 128 8.33 10.85 21.17
C ALA A 128 8.77 9.40 20.89
N SER A 129 7.86 8.50 20.48
CA SER A 129 8.24 7.19 19.96
C SER A 129 9.00 7.31 18.65
N GLY A 130 9.78 6.31 18.26
CA GLY A 130 10.49 6.29 16.99
C GLY A 130 11.76 5.45 17.03
N TRP A 131 12.43 5.33 15.91
CA TRP A 131 13.79 4.82 15.84
C TRP A 131 14.74 5.78 16.52
N VAL A 132 15.57 5.24 17.41
CA VAL A 132 16.56 5.99 18.17
C VAL A 132 17.94 5.44 17.85
N ARG A 133 18.86 6.33 17.52
CA ARG A 133 20.27 6.02 17.25
C ARG A 133 21.12 6.22 18.50
N TYR A 134 21.86 5.19 18.84
CA TYR A 134 22.83 5.14 19.93
C TYR A 134 24.23 5.15 19.33
N ARG A 135 25.12 5.94 19.94
CA ARG A 135 26.52 6.08 19.54
C ARG A 135 27.44 5.89 20.75
N PRO A 136 28.68 5.41 20.56
CA PRO A 136 29.55 5.14 21.69
C PRO A 136 29.83 6.40 22.52
N GLY A 137 29.55 6.35 23.82
CA GLY A 137 29.75 7.46 24.77
C GLY A 137 28.96 8.74 24.45
N ARG A 138 27.89 8.66 23.65
CA ARG A 138 27.05 9.80 23.29
C ARG A 138 25.59 9.53 23.71
N PRO A 139 24.83 10.58 24.05
CA PRO A 139 23.41 10.41 24.33
C PRO A 139 22.66 9.89 23.09
N PRO A 140 21.56 9.14 23.28
CA PRO A 140 20.70 8.70 22.19
C PRO A 140 20.07 9.87 21.44
N THR A 141 19.95 9.74 20.12
CA THR A 141 19.34 10.75 19.25
C THR A 141 18.16 10.15 18.48
N PRO A 142 16.98 10.79 18.46
CA PRO A 142 15.89 10.39 17.57
C PRO A 142 16.35 10.37 16.11
N GLU A 143 15.84 9.42 15.32
CA GLU A 143 16.19 9.29 13.91
C GLU A 143 14.98 9.44 12.99
N ALA A 144 13.97 8.58 13.12
CA ALA A 144 12.79 8.54 12.26
C ALA A 144 11.68 7.72 12.92
N LYS A 145 10.43 7.82 12.49
CA LYS A 145 9.34 6.91 12.89
C LYS A 145 9.29 5.66 12.01
N ARG A 146 9.70 5.77 10.74
CA ARG A 146 9.64 4.68 9.76
C ARG A 146 11.02 4.20 9.34
N HIS A 147 11.09 2.93 8.97
CA HIS A 147 12.24 2.35 8.30
C HIS A 147 11.79 1.50 7.10
N PRO A 148 12.33 1.76 5.88
CA PRO A 148 13.17 2.90 5.52
C PRO A 148 12.48 4.25 5.74
N ALA A 149 13.23 5.28 6.15
CA ALA A 149 12.67 6.60 6.42
C ALA A 149 12.39 7.33 5.09
N PRO A 150 11.13 7.69 4.79
CA PRO A 150 10.83 8.57 3.67
C PRO A 150 11.26 10.02 3.97
N PRO A 151 11.51 10.86 2.94
CA PRO A 151 11.87 12.27 3.12
C PRO A 151 10.83 13.12 3.87
N TRP A 152 9.59 12.64 3.99
CA TRP A 152 8.46 13.30 4.64
C TRP A 152 8.18 12.76 6.06
N ASP A 153 9.00 11.84 6.59
CA ASP A 153 8.72 11.09 7.81
C ASP A 153 8.41 11.97 9.03
N ASP A 154 9.15 13.07 9.18
CA ASP A 154 9.00 14.08 10.24
C ASP A 154 7.66 14.80 10.18
N ALA A 155 7.13 15.05 8.98
CA ALA A 155 5.83 15.68 8.77
C ALA A 155 4.64 14.81 9.22
N ALA A 156 4.85 13.50 9.32
CA ALA A 156 3.85 12.49 9.65
C ALA A 156 4.21 11.70 10.91
N ALA A 157 4.92 12.34 11.85
CA ALA A 157 5.51 11.65 13.00
C ALA A 157 4.57 11.56 14.21
N GLU A 158 3.75 12.58 14.42
CA GLU A 158 3.04 12.79 15.68
C GLU A 158 1.52 12.72 15.54
N PHE A 159 0.87 12.29 16.63
CA PHE A 159 -0.57 12.38 16.77
C PHE A 159 -0.96 13.82 17.09
N VAL A 160 -1.95 14.36 16.37
CA VAL A 160 -2.42 15.74 16.55
C VAL A 160 -3.95 15.77 16.59
N ALA A 161 -4.53 16.23 17.69
CA ALA A 161 -5.95 16.55 17.73
C ALA A 161 -6.22 17.81 16.89
N THR A 162 -7.14 17.74 15.94
CA THR A 162 -7.49 18.87 15.05
C THR A 162 -8.79 19.55 15.45
N SER A 163 -9.68 18.84 16.15
CA SER A 163 -10.91 19.39 16.72
C SER A 163 -11.37 18.55 17.93
N ALA A 164 -12.54 18.85 18.49
CA ALA A 164 -13.11 18.05 19.58
C ALA A 164 -13.38 16.58 19.19
N VAL A 165 -13.55 16.31 17.90
CA VAL A 165 -13.88 14.97 17.38
C VAL A 165 -12.95 14.50 16.26
N GLY A 166 -12.02 15.35 15.80
CA GLY A 166 -11.10 15.08 14.70
C GLY A 166 -9.65 14.94 15.17
N ALA A 167 -8.93 14.01 14.57
CA ALA A 167 -7.50 13.82 14.82
C ALA A 167 -6.74 13.40 13.57
N VAL A 168 -5.45 13.76 13.53
CA VAL A 168 -4.44 13.27 12.61
C VAL A 168 -3.62 12.22 13.34
N GLU A 169 -3.71 10.98 12.89
CA GLU A 169 -2.99 9.85 13.46
C GLU A 169 -1.91 9.35 12.50
N PRO A 170 -0.67 9.14 12.95
CA PRO A 170 0.39 8.64 12.10
C PRO A 170 0.16 7.15 11.78
N ILE A 171 0.34 6.79 10.51
CA ILE A 171 0.32 5.41 10.01
C ILE A 171 1.62 5.12 9.24
N PRO A 172 2.01 3.85 9.01
CA PRO A 172 3.22 3.54 8.25
C PRO A 172 3.30 4.27 6.90
N ALA A 173 2.19 4.40 6.19
CA ALA A 173 2.15 5.03 4.87
C ALA A 173 2.04 6.57 4.84
N GLY A 174 1.92 7.22 5.99
CA GLY A 174 1.67 8.66 6.09
C GLY A 174 0.84 8.99 7.32
N VAL A 175 -0.31 9.64 7.10
CA VAL A 175 -1.24 10.03 8.17
C VAL A 175 -2.68 9.66 7.83
N TRP A 176 -3.49 9.52 8.87
CA TRP A 176 -4.92 9.31 8.79
C TRP A 176 -5.66 10.42 9.52
N ILE A 177 -6.45 11.21 8.80
CA ILE A 177 -7.32 12.25 9.35
C ILE A 177 -8.71 11.65 9.50
N ARG A 178 -9.20 11.58 10.75
CA ARG A 178 -10.41 10.82 11.07
C ARG A 178 -11.18 11.38 12.26
N ASP A 179 -12.41 10.88 12.40
CA ASP A 179 -13.21 11.03 13.61
C ASP A 179 -12.65 10.16 14.77
N THR A 180 -12.91 10.54 16.02
CA THR A 180 -12.41 9.87 17.23
C THR A 180 -13.50 9.23 18.10
N ARG A 181 -14.80 9.38 17.77
CA ARG A 181 -15.91 9.02 18.66
C ARG A 181 -16.16 7.52 18.81
N ASP A 182 -15.78 6.71 17.83
CA ASP A 182 -15.91 5.24 17.87
C ASP A 182 -14.51 4.59 17.90
N PRO A 183 -13.92 4.39 19.09
CA PRO A 183 -12.55 3.90 19.22
C PRO A 183 -12.38 2.45 18.76
N ALA A 184 -13.42 1.61 18.86
CA ALA A 184 -13.34 0.20 18.47
C ALA A 184 -13.27 0.07 16.95
N LEU A 185 -14.21 0.70 16.24
CA LEU A 185 -14.21 0.74 14.78
C LEU A 185 -12.93 1.41 14.25
N VAL A 186 -12.50 2.52 14.87
CA VAL A 186 -11.27 3.21 14.51
C VAL A 186 -10.05 2.28 14.64
N SER A 187 -9.94 1.52 15.73
CA SER A 187 -8.83 0.59 15.95
C SER A 187 -8.78 -0.50 14.88
N ASP A 188 -9.94 -1.07 14.52
CA ASP A 188 -10.04 -2.10 13.48
C ASP A 188 -9.60 -1.56 12.11
N ARG A 189 -10.05 -0.36 11.78
CA ARG A 189 -9.71 0.31 10.51
C ARG A 189 -8.25 0.75 10.47
N TRP A 190 -7.69 1.17 11.61
CA TRP A 190 -6.26 1.47 11.74
C TRP A 190 -5.40 0.24 11.46
N ARG A 191 -5.73 -0.91 12.06
CA ARG A 191 -5.02 -2.17 11.84
C ARG A 191 -5.02 -2.57 10.36
N TRP A 192 -6.15 -2.38 9.69
CA TRP A 192 -6.24 -2.62 8.25
C TRP A 192 -5.36 -1.66 7.44
N LEU A 193 -5.42 -0.34 7.72
CA LEU A 193 -4.60 0.66 7.02
C LEU A 193 -3.09 0.37 7.15
N VAL A 194 -2.66 0.01 8.36
CA VAL A 194 -1.27 -0.41 8.65
C VAL A 194 -0.84 -1.61 7.81
N ALA A 195 -1.71 -2.61 7.70
CA ALA A 195 -1.41 -3.87 7.01
C ALA A 195 -1.52 -3.77 5.48
N ALA A 196 -2.39 -2.91 4.95
CA ALA A 196 -2.73 -2.87 3.53
C ALA A 196 -2.03 -1.74 2.76
N VAL A 197 -1.88 -0.56 3.37
CA VAL A 197 -1.42 0.65 2.66
C VAL A 197 0.11 0.74 2.73
N PRO A 198 0.82 0.68 1.59
CA PRO A 198 2.28 0.69 1.59
C PRO A 198 2.86 2.08 1.77
N CYS A 199 3.96 2.17 2.49
CA CYS A 199 4.74 3.40 2.62
C CYS A 199 5.51 3.70 1.33
N GLN A 200 5.25 4.86 0.72
CA GLN A 200 5.87 5.28 -0.52
C GLN A 200 6.87 6.40 -0.27
N ARG A 201 8.10 6.26 -0.79
CA ARG A 201 9.16 7.25 -0.56
C ARG A 201 8.81 8.64 -1.13
N ALA A 202 8.15 8.68 -2.28
CA ALA A 202 7.79 9.93 -2.96
C ALA A 202 6.36 10.43 -2.65
N ALA A 203 5.59 9.71 -1.83
CA ALA A 203 4.20 10.05 -1.54
C ALA A 203 3.84 9.75 -0.08
N MET A 204 3.50 10.81 0.66
CA MET A 204 2.87 10.72 1.97
C MET A 204 1.37 10.52 1.77
N THR A 205 0.86 9.33 2.08
CA THR A 205 -0.57 9.05 1.94
C THR A 205 -1.33 9.76 3.05
N VAL A 206 -2.23 10.67 2.69
CA VAL A 206 -3.11 11.40 3.61
C VAL A 206 -4.51 10.79 3.47
N VAL A 207 -4.81 9.84 4.36
CA VAL A 207 -6.08 9.11 4.37
C VAL A 207 -7.15 9.97 5.02
N LEU A 208 -8.31 10.12 4.38
CA LEU A 208 -9.41 10.97 4.84
C LEU A 208 -10.65 10.16 5.20
N GLY A 209 -11.13 10.37 6.43
CA GLY A 209 -12.36 9.80 6.96
C GLY A 209 -12.22 8.34 7.37
N CYS A 210 -13.27 7.79 7.99
CA CYS A 210 -13.34 6.40 8.41
C CYS A 210 -14.69 5.80 7.99
N PRO A 211 -14.73 4.70 7.22
CA PRO A 211 -15.98 3.99 6.91
C PRO A 211 -16.76 3.64 8.17
N GLY A 212 -18.05 3.92 8.17
CA GLY A 212 -18.93 3.69 9.32
C GLY A 212 -18.93 4.80 10.39
N THR A 213 -18.07 5.82 10.27
CA THR A 213 -18.12 7.01 11.14
C THR A 213 -18.83 8.18 10.47
N PRO A 214 -19.19 9.23 11.22
CA PRO A 214 -19.71 10.46 10.62
C PRO A 214 -18.74 11.11 9.63
N PRO A 215 -19.24 11.92 8.67
CA PRO A 215 -18.40 12.57 7.67
C PRO A 215 -17.33 13.50 8.28
N LEU A 216 -16.08 13.34 7.84
CA LEU A 216 -14.96 14.16 8.29
C LEU A 216 -15.14 15.62 7.87
N ALA A 217 -14.93 16.55 8.81
CA ALA A 217 -14.95 17.98 8.51
C ALA A 217 -13.72 18.41 7.70
N LEU A 218 -13.94 19.20 6.65
CA LEU A 218 -12.86 19.72 5.81
C LEU A 218 -11.91 20.65 6.58
N ASP A 219 -12.39 21.31 7.64
CA ASP A 219 -11.57 22.15 8.51
C ASP A 219 -10.44 21.37 9.19
N ASP A 220 -10.65 20.08 9.52
CA ASP A 220 -9.60 19.23 10.09
C ASP A 220 -8.48 19.00 9.08
N VAL A 221 -8.82 18.84 7.79
CA VAL A 221 -7.84 18.74 6.70
C VAL A 221 -7.09 20.05 6.51
N ALA A 222 -7.79 21.19 6.57
CA ALA A 222 -7.17 22.51 6.46
C ALA A 222 -6.23 22.83 7.64
N ARG A 223 -6.55 22.37 8.87
CA ARG A 223 -5.66 22.49 10.04
C ARG A 223 -4.39 21.66 9.86
N PHE A 224 -4.52 20.41 9.42
CA PHE A 224 -3.37 19.57 9.09
C PHE A 224 -2.47 20.22 8.03
N TRP A 225 -3.05 20.69 6.92
CA TRP A 225 -2.31 21.31 5.83
C TRP A 225 -1.54 22.56 6.25
N ARG A 226 -2.14 23.42 7.09
CA ARG A 226 -1.49 24.60 7.64
C ARG A 226 -0.31 24.24 8.55
N GLY A 227 -0.39 23.12 9.27
CA GLY A 227 0.70 22.59 10.09
C GLY A 227 1.85 21.99 9.28
N LEU A 228 1.64 21.64 8.01
CA LEU A 228 2.70 21.13 7.14
C LEU A 228 3.62 22.24 6.64
N ALA A 229 4.93 22.03 6.81
CA ALA A 229 5.96 22.85 6.19
C ALA A 229 5.79 22.83 4.65
N PRO A 230 6.07 23.95 3.93
CA PRO A 230 5.88 24.02 2.48
C PRO A 230 6.62 22.92 1.71
N ALA A 231 7.83 22.55 2.15
CA ALA A 231 8.63 21.49 1.54
C ALA A 231 7.97 20.09 1.64
N HIS A 232 7.08 19.88 2.59
CA HIS A 232 6.40 18.59 2.81
C HIS A 232 5.06 18.48 2.08
N ARG A 233 4.43 19.61 1.78
CA ARG A 233 3.16 19.67 1.01
C ARG A 233 3.27 19.01 -0.35
N GLN A 234 4.45 19.08 -0.99
CA GLN A 234 4.71 18.43 -2.28
C GLN A 234 4.65 16.90 -2.22
N TYR A 235 4.75 16.27 -1.05
CA TYR A 235 4.63 14.81 -0.88
C TYR A 235 3.21 14.36 -0.56
N ALA A 236 2.33 15.26 -0.12
CA ALA A 236 0.98 14.91 0.32
C ALA A 236 0.11 14.39 -0.84
N ARG A 237 -0.41 13.18 -0.72
CA ARG A 237 -1.37 12.57 -1.64
C ARG A 237 -2.64 12.20 -0.89
N PHE A 238 -3.73 12.92 -1.16
CA PHE A 238 -4.99 12.71 -0.45
C PHE A 238 -5.74 11.50 -1.00
N VAL A 239 -6.36 10.73 -0.11
CA VAL A 239 -7.20 9.60 -0.52
C VAL A 239 -8.44 9.53 0.36
N GLN A 240 -9.59 9.38 -0.28
CA GLN A 240 -10.84 9.18 0.43
C GLN A 240 -10.95 7.72 0.86
N TYR A 241 -11.00 7.49 2.17
CA TYR A 241 -11.26 6.18 2.74
C TYR A 241 -12.66 6.09 3.32
N GLY A 242 -13.12 7.16 3.99
CA GLY A 242 -14.47 7.26 4.53
C GLY A 242 -15.25 8.47 4.04
N PRO A 243 -16.43 8.74 4.62
CA PRO A 243 -17.22 9.91 4.28
C PRO A 243 -16.49 11.20 4.68
N VAL A 244 -16.61 12.23 3.83
CA VAL A 244 -16.08 13.58 4.02
C VAL A 244 -17.20 14.58 3.76
N GLN A 245 -17.26 15.66 4.52
CA GLN A 245 -18.28 16.71 4.37
C GLN A 245 -18.04 17.48 3.06
N LEU A 246 -18.75 17.10 2.00
CA LEU A 246 -18.65 17.70 0.68
C LEU A 246 -19.98 18.33 0.26
N PRO A 247 -19.95 19.50 -0.41
CA PRO A 247 -21.14 19.99 -1.11
C PRO A 247 -21.62 18.99 -2.16
N ALA A 248 -22.94 18.93 -2.37
CA ALA A 248 -23.54 17.99 -3.29
C ALA A 248 -22.96 18.13 -4.71
N GLY A 249 -22.44 17.03 -5.24
CA GLY A 249 -21.90 16.96 -6.61
C GLY A 249 -20.48 17.54 -6.79
N GLU A 250 -19.82 18.01 -5.73
CA GLU A 250 -18.43 18.45 -5.83
C GLU A 250 -17.44 17.29 -5.63
N PRO A 251 -16.43 17.13 -6.51
CA PRO A 251 -15.39 16.14 -6.30
C PRO A 251 -14.47 16.58 -5.15
N LEU A 252 -14.12 15.64 -4.27
CA LEU A 252 -13.23 15.85 -3.12
C LEU A 252 -11.98 16.66 -3.49
N GLY A 253 -11.28 16.25 -4.56
CA GLY A 253 -10.03 16.89 -4.96
C GLY A 253 -10.18 18.37 -5.35
N GLN A 254 -11.28 18.76 -6.00
CA GLN A 254 -11.53 20.17 -6.30
C GLN A 254 -11.81 20.95 -5.01
N ARG A 255 -12.65 20.39 -4.14
CA ARG A 255 -12.99 21.03 -2.88
C ARG A 255 -11.76 21.23 -2.00
N LEU A 256 -10.84 20.27 -1.99
CA LEU A 256 -9.54 20.40 -1.31
C LEU A 256 -8.65 21.45 -1.97
N ALA A 257 -8.55 21.49 -3.30
CA ALA A 257 -7.75 22.50 -3.99
C ALA A 257 -8.21 23.92 -3.64
N ASP A 258 -9.53 24.14 -3.67
CA ASP A 258 -10.14 25.43 -3.34
C ASP A 258 -9.94 25.80 -1.86
N LEU A 259 -10.18 24.85 -0.95
CA LEU A 259 -10.03 25.05 0.50
C LEU A 259 -8.59 25.35 0.92
N LEU A 260 -7.63 24.67 0.29
CA LEU A 260 -6.22 24.77 0.63
C LEU A 260 -5.50 25.86 -0.17
N GLU A 261 -6.21 26.50 -1.11
CA GLU A 261 -5.71 27.53 -2.03
C GLU A 261 -4.41 27.11 -2.74
N ALA A 262 -4.28 25.81 -3.03
CA ALA A 262 -3.09 25.22 -3.59
C ALA A 262 -3.44 24.05 -4.52
N PRO A 263 -2.61 23.77 -5.54
CA PRO A 263 -2.75 22.54 -6.30
C PRO A 263 -2.60 21.32 -5.38
N VAL A 264 -3.52 20.36 -5.50
CA VAL A 264 -3.50 19.12 -4.72
C VAL A 264 -3.46 17.91 -5.63
N VAL A 265 -2.85 16.85 -5.13
CA VAL A 265 -2.85 15.53 -5.79
C VAL A 265 -3.64 14.57 -4.92
N CYS A 266 -4.61 13.90 -5.53
CA CYS A 266 -5.37 12.83 -4.91
C CYS A 266 -5.00 11.48 -5.54
N PHE A 267 -4.89 10.44 -4.73
CA PHE A 267 -4.99 9.10 -5.29
C PHE A 267 -6.42 8.85 -5.76
N ALA A 268 -6.58 8.17 -6.90
CA ALA A 268 -7.91 7.85 -7.43
C ALA A 268 -8.64 6.76 -6.62
N GLY A 269 -7.89 6.03 -5.77
CA GLY A 269 -8.39 5.04 -4.82
C GLY A 269 -7.34 4.74 -3.76
N ILE A 270 -7.63 3.80 -2.86
CA ILE A 270 -6.69 3.42 -1.79
C ILE A 270 -5.54 2.57 -2.34
N PRO A 271 -4.26 2.97 -2.12
CA PRO A 271 -3.13 2.18 -2.59
C PRO A 271 -2.94 0.94 -1.73
N VAL A 272 -2.84 -0.22 -2.37
CA VAL A 272 -2.63 -1.52 -1.72
C VAL A 272 -1.53 -2.30 -2.45
N GLY A 273 -0.78 -3.11 -1.71
CA GLY A 273 0.22 -4.02 -2.27
C GLY A 273 1.64 -3.48 -2.17
N ARG A 274 2.40 -3.52 -3.28
CA ARG A 274 3.83 -3.17 -3.28
C ARG A 274 4.03 -1.65 -3.22
N ALA A 275 5.05 -1.19 -2.52
CA ALA A 275 5.32 0.24 -2.35
C ALA A 275 5.76 0.97 -3.64
N ASP A 276 6.46 0.29 -4.54
CA ASP A 276 6.92 0.86 -5.80
C ASP A 276 5.81 0.96 -6.85
N ARG A 277 4.86 0.01 -6.82
CA ARG A 277 3.73 -0.09 -7.75
C ARG A 277 2.45 -0.53 -7.02
N PRO A 278 1.87 0.32 -6.16
CA PRO A 278 0.61 0.01 -5.50
C PRO A 278 -0.53 -0.04 -6.51
N HIS A 279 -1.39 -1.04 -6.34
CA HIS A 279 -2.68 -1.11 -7.04
C HIS A 279 -3.68 -0.21 -6.33
N MET A 280 -4.45 0.56 -7.11
CA MET A 280 -5.44 1.47 -6.55
C MET A 280 -6.80 0.81 -6.52
N HIS A 281 -7.44 0.77 -5.37
CA HIS A 281 -8.75 0.17 -5.22
C HIS A 281 -9.79 1.21 -4.85
N THR A 282 -11.01 1.08 -5.39
CA THR A 282 -12.14 1.83 -4.84
C THR A 282 -12.43 1.34 -3.42
N VAL A 283 -13.07 2.18 -2.61
CA VAL A 283 -13.50 1.82 -1.25
C VAL A 283 -15.01 1.88 -1.20
N THR A 284 -15.65 0.75 -0.88
CA THR A 284 -17.09 0.65 -0.72
C THR A 284 -17.53 1.32 0.59
N GLN A 285 -18.83 1.59 0.76
CA GLN A 285 -19.35 2.29 1.93
C GLN A 285 -19.07 1.56 3.27
N ASP A 286 -18.97 0.23 3.24
CA ASP A 286 -18.58 -0.62 4.37
C ASP A 286 -17.05 -0.66 4.62
N GLY A 287 -16.28 0.10 3.85
CA GLY A 287 -14.83 0.22 3.97
C GLY A 287 -14.05 -0.94 3.37
N ARG A 288 -14.68 -1.80 2.57
CA ARG A 288 -14.01 -2.88 1.84
C ARG A 288 -13.42 -2.37 0.53
N LEU A 289 -12.51 -3.16 -0.03
CA LEU A 289 -11.95 -2.88 -1.34
C LEU A 289 -12.95 -3.26 -2.44
N GLY A 290 -13.15 -2.34 -3.38
CA GLY A 290 -13.91 -2.56 -4.60
C GLY A 290 -13.01 -3.03 -5.75
N TRP A 291 -13.27 -2.50 -6.95
CA TRP A 291 -12.55 -2.84 -8.18
C TRP A 291 -11.22 -2.10 -8.31
N HIS A 292 -10.36 -2.56 -9.22
CA HIS A 292 -9.01 -2.01 -9.42
C HIS A 292 -9.03 -0.83 -10.42
N LEU A 293 -8.69 0.36 -9.95
CA LEU A 293 -8.58 1.55 -10.78
C LEU A 293 -7.30 1.55 -11.61
N LEU A 294 -7.44 1.92 -12.88
CA LEU A 294 -6.32 2.11 -13.79
C LEU A 294 -5.66 3.48 -13.63
N VAL A 295 -6.40 4.46 -13.09
CA VAL A 295 -5.88 5.78 -12.74
C VAL A 295 -5.25 5.71 -11.36
N ARG A 296 -4.05 6.26 -11.22
CA ARG A 296 -3.32 6.28 -9.95
C ARG A 296 -3.44 7.62 -9.25
N GLU A 297 -3.14 8.70 -9.96
CA GLU A 297 -3.09 10.05 -9.40
C GLU A 297 -3.87 11.06 -10.24
N LEU A 298 -4.60 11.92 -9.55
CA LEU A 298 -5.42 12.99 -10.09
C LEU A 298 -4.93 14.33 -9.52
N GLY A 299 -4.59 15.26 -10.40
CA GLY A 299 -4.21 16.63 -10.05
C GLY A 299 -5.40 17.58 -10.17
N PHE A 300 -5.55 18.42 -9.16
CA PHE A 300 -6.58 19.46 -9.09
C PHE A 300 -5.92 20.81 -8.83
N THR A 301 -6.44 21.85 -9.46
CA THR A 301 -6.00 23.23 -9.26
C THR A 301 -7.13 24.05 -8.64
N PRO A 302 -6.83 25.01 -7.76
CA PRO A 302 -7.85 25.89 -7.20
C PRO A 302 -8.59 26.64 -8.30
N ARG A 303 -9.90 26.84 -8.11
CA ARG A 303 -10.68 27.73 -8.98
C ARG A 303 -10.19 29.16 -8.80
N SER A 304 -10.18 29.94 -9.87
CA SER A 304 -9.84 31.38 -9.80
C SER A 304 -10.85 32.20 -8.99
N ARG A 305 -12.10 31.70 -8.88
CA ARG A 305 -13.17 32.28 -8.07
C ARG A 305 -14.14 31.16 -7.62
N PRO A 306 -14.80 31.28 -6.46
CA PRO A 306 -15.66 30.22 -5.91
C PRO A 306 -16.80 29.77 -6.84
N THR A 307 -17.30 30.67 -7.69
CA THR A 307 -18.41 30.40 -8.63
C THR A 307 -17.96 29.87 -9.99
N ALA A 308 -16.65 29.79 -10.25
CA ALA A 308 -16.16 29.24 -11.50
C ALA A 308 -16.43 27.71 -11.56
N PRO A 309 -16.68 27.15 -12.75
CA PRO A 309 -16.76 25.71 -12.89
C PRO A 309 -15.43 25.06 -12.49
N ALA A 310 -15.50 23.88 -11.87
CA ALA A 310 -14.31 23.07 -11.63
C ALA A 310 -13.59 22.77 -12.95
N ALA A 311 -12.28 22.94 -12.98
CA ALA A 311 -11.48 22.44 -14.09
C ALA A 311 -11.54 20.90 -14.11
N MET A 312 -11.42 20.30 -15.29
CA MET A 312 -11.32 18.85 -15.41
C MET A 312 -10.07 18.36 -14.66
N PRO A 313 -10.18 17.33 -13.80
CA PRO A 313 -9.02 16.80 -13.12
C PRO A 313 -7.99 16.26 -14.11
N ARG A 314 -6.72 16.56 -13.88
CA ARG A 314 -5.62 16.05 -14.71
C ARG A 314 -5.20 14.68 -14.20
N ILE A 315 -5.28 13.66 -15.06
CA ILE A 315 -4.67 12.36 -14.75
C ILE A 315 -3.14 12.54 -14.83
N LEU A 316 -2.48 12.48 -13.68
CA LEU A 316 -1.03 12.65 -13.58
C LEU A 316 -0.32 11.32 -13.81
N HIS A 317 -0.90 10.24 -13.30
CA HIS A 317 -0.34 8.91 -13.41
C HIS A 317 -1.43 7.85 -13.57
N HIS A 318 -1.20 6.87 -14.44
CA HIS A 318 -2.08 5.74 -14.69
C HIS A 318 -1.24 4.48 -14.96
N GLN A 319 -1.87 3.32 -14.80
CA GLN A 319 -1.29 2.02 -15.09
C GLN A 319 -2.21 1.29 -16.05
N ALA A 320 -1.78 1.19 -17.31
CA ALA A 320 -2.51 0.45 -18.31
C ALA A 320 -2.31 -1.06 -18.11
N PRO A 321 -3.39 -1.86 -18.15
CA PRO A 321 -3.25 -3.31 -18.21
C PRO A 321 -2.52 -3.72 -19.49
N THR A 322 -1.69 -4.76 -19.41
CA THR A 322 -0.92 -5.29 -20.55
C THR A 322 -1.79 -5.67 -21.73
N LEU A 323 -3.05 -6.00 -21.47
CA LEU A 323 -4.05 -6.37 -22.46
C LEU A 323 -4.39 -5.20 -23.43
N LEU A 324 -4.19 -3.93 -23.06
CA LEU A 324 -4.55 -2.80 -23.91
C LEU A 324 -3.60 -2.57 -25.10
N GLY A 325 -2.48 -3.29 -25.18
CA GLY A 325 -1.52 -3.13 -26.28
C GLY A 325 -0.68 -1.86 -26.19
N ALA A 326 -0.23 -1.34 -27.34
CA ALA A 326 0.66 -0.19 -27.42
C ALA A 326 -0.09 1.13 -27.22
N ALA A 327 0.56 2.08 -26.54
CA ALA A 327 0.04 3.44 -26.40
C ALA A 327 0.13 4.18 -27.74
N VAL A 328 -1.00 4.68 -28.23
CA VAL A 328 -1.09 5.51 -29.45
C VAL A 328 -1.22 7.01 -29.12
N GLY A 329 -1.45 7.33 -27.84
CA GLY A 329 -1.49 8.69 -27.34
C GLY A 329 -1.58 8.73 -25.81
N PRO A 330 -1.70 9.93 -25.21
CA PRO A 330 -1.86 10.06 -23.76
C PRO A 330 -3.09 9.28 -23.30
N ARG A 331 -2.85 8.23 -22.47
CA ARG A 331 -3.89 7.35 -21.92
C ARG A 331 -4.71 6.59 -22.98
N THR A 332 -4.29 6.63 -24.25
CA THR A 332 -5.03 6.04 -25.37
C THR A 332 -4.20 4.91 -25.97
N TYR A 333 -4.84 3.76 -26.16
CA TYR A 333 -4.21 2.51 -26.56
C TYR A 333 -4.91 1.95 -27.79
N GLY A 334 -4.11 1.47 -28.76
CA GLY A 334 -4.65 0.83 -29.96
C GLY A 334 -5.15 -0.56 -29.61
N TYR A 335 -6.46 -0.80 -29.75
CA TYR A 335 -7.07 -2.09 -29.44
C TYR A 335 -7.28 -2.93 -30.70
N THR A 336 -7.83 -2.30 -31.74
CA THR A 336 -7.92 -2.81 -33.11
C THR A 336 -7.54 -1.68 -34.08
N ASP A 337 -7.43 -1.98 -35.38
CA ASP A 337 -7.08 -0.96 -36.39
C ASP A 337 -8.10 0.18 -36.47
N ASP A 338 -9.36 -0.11 -36.12
CA ASP A 338 -10.47 0.85 -36.18
C ASP A 338 -10.87 1.41 -34.79
N ALA A 339 -10.41 0.82 -33.68
CA ALA A 339 -10.84 1.20 -32.34
C ALA A 339 -9.67 1.41 -31.37
N VAL A 340 -9.83 2.44 -30.53
CA VAL A 340 -8.91 2.77 -29.45
C VAL A 340 -9.62 2.68 -28.10
N VAL A 341 -8.85 2.38 -27.06
CA VAL A 341 -9.30 2.39 -25.68
C VAL A 341 -8.59 3.53 -24.95
N GLU A 342 -9.37 4.47 -24.42
CA GLU A 342 -8.89 5.56 -23.57
C GLU A 342 -9.17 5.24 -22.09
N ILE A 343 -8.15 5.41 -21.24
CA ILE A 343 -8.29 5.30 -19.79
C ILE A 343 -8.85 6.61 -19.23
N VAL A 344 -10.01 6.50 -18.59
CA VAL A 344 -10.71 7.60 -17.91
C VAL A 344 -10.83 7.30 -16.42
N GLN A 345 -11.20 8.30 -15.61
CA GLN A 345 -11.29 8.11 -14.14
C GLN A 345 -12.29 7.01 -13.76
N SER A 346 -13.40 6.91 -14.48
CA SER A 346 -14.46 5.93 -14.20
C SER A 346 -14.23 4.53 -14.78
N GLY A 347 -13.19 4.32 -15.58
CA GLY A 347 -12.90 3.03 -16.21
C GLY A 347 -12.30 3.18 -17.61
N LEU A 348 -12.87 2.47 -18.58
CA LEU A 348 -12.37 2.39 -19.95
C LEU A 348 -13.39 2.97 -20.93
N TRP A 349 -12.91 3.73 -21.90
CA TRP A 349 -13.72 4.28 -22.98
C TRP A 349 -13.23 3.76 -24.33
N ILE A 350 -14.07 2.98 -25.00
CA ILE A 350 -13.82 2.37 -26.29
C ILE A 350 -14.46 3.26 -27.36
N ARG A 351 -13.66 3.71 -28.31
CA ARG A 351 -14.11 4.67 -29.33
C ARG A 351 -13.38 4.48 -30.65
N GLY A 352 -13.91 5.08 -31.70
CA GLY A 352 -13.18 5.25 -32.95
C GLY A 352 -11.92 6.13 -32.80
N THR A 353 -11.08 6.08 -33.83
CA THR A 353 -9.88 6.94 -33.95
C THR A 353 -10.19 8.41 -34.24
N GLY A 354 -11.41 8.72 -34.71
CA GLY A 354 -11.87 10.07 -35.03
C GLY A 354 -12.30 10.92 -33.82
N PRO A 355 -12.70 12.17 -34.05
CA PRO A 355 -13.25 13.05 -33.00
C PRO A 355 -14.56 12.48 -32.46
N THR A 356 -14.77 12.66 -31.15
CA THR A 356 -15.90 12.08 -30.42
C THR A 356 -16.73 13.18 -29.74
N ARG A 357 -18.06 13.02 -29.74
CA ARG A 357 -18.94 13.94 -29.02
C ARG A 357 -18.83 13.72 -27.52
N ASN A 358 -19.03 14.77 -26.73
CA ASN A 358 -19.06 14.71 -25.25
C ASN A 358 -17.79 14.20 -24.56
N ALA A 359 -16.64 14.19 -25.26
CA ALA A 359 -15.38 13.64 -24.73
C ALA A 359 -15.01 14.20 -23.34
N ASP A 360 -15.18 15.51 -23.14
CA ASP A 360 -14.82 16.15 -21.86
C ASP A 360 -15.74 15.72 -20.71
N ARG A 361 -17.03 15.48 -20.98
CA ARG A 361 -17.96 14.97 -19.95
C ARG A 361 -17.62 13.54 -19.53
N ILE A 362 -17.21 12.71 -20.48
CA ILE A 362 -16.79 11.32 -20.23
C ILE A 362 -15.51 11.32 -19.39
N ARG A 363 -14.53 12.15 -19.77
CA ARG A 363 -13.25 12.30 -19.05
C ARG A 363 -13.43 12.88 -17.65
N ALA A 364 -14.39 13.79 -17.45
CA ALA A 364 -14.69 14.40 -16.16
C ALA A 364 -15.50 13.48 -15.22
N ARG A 365 -15.98 12.33 -15.69
CA ARG A 365 -16.79 11.42 -14.87
C ARG A 365 -15.95 10.76 -13.78
N ALA A 366 -16.30 11.07 -12.53
CA ALA A 366 -15.72 10.45 -11.34
C ALA A 366 -15.91 8.91 -11.31
N ALA A 367 -14.97 8.22 -10.68
CA ALA A 367 -15.07 6.79 -10.42
C ALA A 367 -16.21 6.49 -9.46
N ASP A 368 -17.04 5.51 -9.80
CA ASP A 368 -18.05 4.96 -8.90
C ASP A 368 -17.43 3.79 -8.12
N PRO A 369 -17.43 3.82 -6.78
CA PRO A 369 -16.90 2.71 -6.00
C PRO A 369 -17.56 1.36 -6.27
N ALA A 370 -18.85 1.36 -6.64
CA ALA A 370 -19.63 0.16 -6.88
C ALA A 370 -19.50 -0.37 -8.31
N ALA A 371 -19.19 0.49 -9.29
CA ALA A 371 -19.26 0.13 -10.71
C ALA A 371 -18.03 0.63 -11.51
N HIS A 372 -17.43 -0.30 -12.25
CA HIS A 372 -16.42 0.00 -13.26
C HIS A 372 -17.12 0.33 -14.59
N ALA A 373 -16.87 1.51 -15.17
CA ALA A 373 -17.52 1.90 -16.42
C ALA A 373 -16.76 1.36 -17.64
N LEU A 374 -17.46 0.60 -18.48
CA LEU A 374 -17.05 0.30 -19.85
C LEU A 374 -17.90 1.16 -20.78
N ILE A 375 -17.33 2.24 -21.28
CA ILE A 375 -18.05 3.23 -22.07
C ILE A 375 -17.78 2.93 -23.55
N ILE A 376 -18.82 2.86 -24.37
CA ILE A 376 -18.67 2.80 -25.83
C ILE A 376 -19.13 4.13 -26.44
N ASP A 377 -18.37 4.63 -27.40
CA ASP A 377 -18.80 5.76 -28.20
C ASP A 377 -19.99 5.37 -29.09
N ASP A 378 -21.02 6.21 -29.06
CA ASP A 378 -22.24 6.05 -29.85
C ASP A 378 -22.51 7.26 -30.74
N SER A 379 -21.46 8.04 -31.02
CA SER A 379 -21.52 9.16 -31.97
C SER A 379 -21.85 8.71 -33.40
N ASP A 380 -21.48 7.47 -33.76
CA ASP A 380 -21.77 6.83 -35.05
C ASP A 380 -22.59 5.54 -34.82
N PRO A 381 -23.90 5.54 -35.11
CA PRO A 381 -24.78 4.39 -34.89
C PRO A 381 -24.31 3.13 -35.62
N ALA A 382 -23.68 3.26 -36.79
CA ALA A 382 -23.22 2.12 -37.58
C ALA A 382 -22.09 1.33 -36.88
N ARG A 383 -21.39 1.97 -35.93
CA ARG A 383 -20.24 1.38 -35.22
C ARG A 383 -20.58 0.84 -33.84
N VAL A 384 -21.75 1.16 -33.29
CA VAL A 384 -22.13 0.80 -31.91
C VAL A 384 -22.10 -0.72 -31.69
N ALA A 385 -22.61 -1.51 -32.64
CA ALA A 385 -22.58 -2.97 -32.54
C ALA A 385 -21.13 -3.49 -32.45
N ARG A 386 -20.25 -3.00 -33.32
CA ARG A 386 -18.83 -3.35 -33.32
C ARG A 386 -18.12 -2.96 -32.02
N LEU A 387 -18.34 -1.72 -31.54
CA LEU A 387 -17.72 -1.25 -30.30
C LEU A 387 -18.23 -2.01 -29.08
N ARG A 388 -19.49 -2.46 -29.09
CA ARG A 388 -20.06 -3.34 -28.05
C ARG A 388 -19.37 -4.70 -28.02
N GLU A 389 -19.17 -5.36 -29.16
CA GLU A 389 -18.41 -6.62 -29.22
C GLU A 389 -17.01 -6.47 -28.64
N LEU A 390 -16.31 -5.39 -29.00
CA LEU A 390 -14.99 -5.09 -28.46
C LEU A 390 -15.02 -4.83 -26.96
N ALA A 391 -16.08 -4.20 -26.45
CA ALA A 391 -16.27 -3.98 -25.01
C ALA A 391 -16.48 -5.28 -24.25
N GLU A 392 -17.24 -6.22 -24.81
CA GLU A 392 -17.50 -7.53 -24.21
C GLU A 392 -16.23 -8.40 -24.21
N ASP A 393 -15.47 -8.42 -25.31
CA ASP A 393 -14.15 -9.07 -25.37
C ASP A 393 -13.20 -8.47 -24.31
N LEU A 394 -13.13 -7.15 -24.24
CA LEU A 394 -12.32 -6.43 -23.26
C LEU A 394 -12.75 -6.79 -21.83
N ALA A 395 -14.05 -6.79 -21.53
CA ALA A 395 -14.59 -7.15 -20.23
C ALA A 395 -14.20 -8.58 -19.81
N ALA A 396 -14.30 -9.54 -20.75
CA ALA A 396 -13.94 -10.93 -20.52
C ALA A 396 -12.46 -11.12 -20.14
N ARG A 397 -11.59 -10.17 -20.53
CA ARG A 397 -10.15 -10.20 -20.25
C ARG A 397 -9.73 -9.43 -19.00
N LEU A 398 -10.61 -8.64 -18.39
CA LEU A 398 -10.33 -7.94 -17.13
C LEU A 398 -10.14 -8.94 -15.97
N ASP A 399 -9.48 -8.51 -14.90
CA ASP A 399 -9.37 -9.31 -13.68
C ASP A 399 -10.75 -9.60 -13.08
N PRO A 400 -10.93 -10.74 -12.37
CA PRO A 400 -12.25 -11.14 -11.86
C PRO A 400 -13.00 -10.08 -11.04
N PRO A 401 -12.40 -9.35 -10.07
CA PRO A 401 -13.14 -8.37 -9.28
C PRO A 401 -13.53 -7.12 -10.07
N THR A 402 -12.74 -6.69 -11.05
CA THR A 402 -13.11 -5.60 -11.97
C THR A 402 -14.19 -6.05 -12.94
N ARG A 403 -14.05 -7.24 -13.55
CA ARG A 403 -15.04 -7.83 -14.46
C ARG A 403 -16.43 -7.94 -13.83
N ALA A 404 -16.51 -8.44 -12.60
CA ALA A 404 -17.77 -8.61 -11.88
C ALA A 404 -18.51 -7.28 -11.60
N ARG A 405 -17.81 -6.14 -11.69
CA ARG A 405 -18.37 -4.79 -11.47
C ARG A 405 -18.41 -3.94 -12.73
N SER A 406 -18.02 -4.51 -13.89
CA SER A 406 -18.04 -3.80 -15.16
C SER A 406 -19.47 -3.62 -15.65
N ALA A 407 -19.84 -2.38 -15.94
CA ALA A 407 -21.12 -2.01 -16.54
C ALA A 407 -20.88 -1.32 -17.88
N LEU A 408 -21.43 -1.91 -18.95
CA LEU A 408 -21.41 -1.33 -20.30
C LEU A 408 -22.36 -0.12 -20.37
N GLN A 409 -21.89 1.00 -20.92
CA GLN A 409 -22.63 2.26 -21.00
C GLN A 409 -22.38 2.98 -22.32
N LEU A 410 -23.41 3.64 -22.86
CA LEU A 410 -23.28 4.50 -24.03
C LEU A 410 -22.74 5.88 -23.65
N ALA A 411 -21.85 6.44 -24.48
CA ALA A 411 -21.28 7.77 -24.26
C ALA A 411 -22.35 8.87 -24.13
N SER A 412 -23.41 8.84 -24.95
CA SER A 412 -24.55 9.76 -24.83
C SER A 412 -25.25 9.66 -23.46
N ALA A 413 -25.51 8.45 -22.98
CA ALA A 413 -26.16 8.21 -21.69
C ALA A 413 -25.29 8.71 -20.52
N VAL A 414 -23.98 8.54 -20.62
CA VAL A 414 -23.02 9.11 -19.65
C VAL A 414 -23.07 10.64 -19.66
N ALA A 415 -23.18 11.25 -20.83
CA ALA A 415 -23.18 12.70 -20.99
C ALA A 415 -24.46 13.40 -20.50
N VAL A 416 -25.59 12.68 -20.43
CA VAL A 416 -26.90 13.20 -19.97
C VAL A 416 -27.07 13.04 -18.46
N ARG A 417 -26.46 12.02 -17.85
CA ARG A 417 -26.60 11.76 -16.41
C ARG A 417 -25.91 12.86 -15.59
N ARG A 418 -26.68 13.83 -15.08
CA ARG A 418 -26.23 14.68 -13.95
C ARG A 418 -25.85 13.75 -12.80
N GLN A 419 -24.65 13.89 -12.26
CA GLN A 419 -24.19 13.16 -11.07
C GLN A 419 -25.24 13.36 -9.96
N ARG A 420 -26.06 12.34 -9.71
CA ARG A 420 -26.97 12.33 -8.57
C ARG A 420 -26.12 11.99 -7.35
N PRO A 421 -26.08 12.82 -6.30
CA PRO A 421 -25.42 12.45 -5.06
C PRO A 421 -26.08 11.18 -4.51
N THR A 422 -25.28 10.17 -4.19
CA THR A 422 -25.71 9.02 -3.39
C THR A 422 -25.95 9.49 -1.96
N ALA A 423 -27.14 10.05 -1.73
CA ALA A 423 -27.74 10.22 -0.41
C ALA A 423 -29.17 9.65 -0.48
N ALA A 424 -29.51 8.81 0.50
CA ALA A 424 -30.71 7.99 0.62
C ALA A 424 -30.75 6.72 -0.26
N ALA A 425 -30.01 5.69 0.16
CA ALA A 425 -30.37 4.31 -0.14
C ALA A 425 -31.51 3.89 0.81
N GLY A 426 -32.75 4.17 0.39
CA GLY A 426 -33.89 3.39 0.85
C GLY A 426 -33.79 2.00 0.23
N THR A 427 -34.02 0.98 1.05
CA THR A 427 -34.04 -0.44 0.69
C THR A 427 -34.95 -0.66 -0.52
N LEU A 428 -34.38 -1.08 -1.66
CA LEU A 428 -35.10 -1.67 -2.78
C LEU A 428 -34.42 -3.00 -3.07
N GLY A 429 -35.23 -4.06 -2.98
CA GLY A 429 -34.79 -5.44 -3.00
C GLY A 429 -34.13 -5.88 -4.30
N ASP A 430 -33.34 -6.94 -4.15
CA ASP A 430 -32.98 -7.98 -5.11
C ASP A 430 -32.79 -7.56 -6.58
N GLY A 431 -31.51 -7.54 -6.97
CA GLY A 431 -31.03 -8.27 -8.14
C GLY A 431 -31.85 -8.16 -9.43
N LEU A 432 -31.98 -6.95 -9.99
CA LEU A 432 -32.30 -6.80 -11.41
C LEU A 432 -31.12 -6.17 -12.15
N THR A 433 -30.34 -7.03 -12.80
CA THR A 433 -29.50 -6.65 -13.92
C THR A 433 -30.43 -6.25 -15.06
N TYR A 434 -30.56 -4.96 -15.36
CA TYR A 434 -31.29 -4.52 -16.55
C TYR A 434 -30.47 -4.93 -17.79
N ARG A 435 -30.83 -6.06 -18.39
CA ARG A 435 -30.53 -6.35 -19.79
C ARG A 435 -31.53 -5.55 -20.61
N PHE A 436 -31.08 -4.48 -21.26
CA PHE A 436 -31.87 -3.88 -22.33
C PHE A 436 -31.99 -4.88 -23.47
N THR A 437 -33.20 -5.24 -23.83
CA THR A 437 -33.50 -5.94 -25.08
C THR A 437 -33.60 -4.90 -26.20
N ALA A 438 -33.46 -5.31 -27.46
CA ALA A 438 -33.66 -4.42 -28.62
C ALA A 438 -35.06 -3.75 -28.61
N ALA A 439 -36.05 -4.37 -27.96
CA ALA A 439 -37.39 -3.82 -27.76
C ALA A 439 -37.42 -2.60 -26.82
N ASP A 440 -36.49 -2.51 -25.86
CA ASP A 440 -36.41 -1.37 -24.91
C ASP A 440 -35.78 -0.12 -25.53
N LEU A 441 -35.15 -0.26 -26.71
CA LEU A 441 -34.49 0.82 -27.44
C LEU A 441 -35.28 1.35 -28.65
N ALA A 442 -36.48 0.82 -28.91
CA ALA A 442 -37.37 1.22 -30.02
C ALA A 442 -36.62 1.45 -31.35
N LEU A 443 -35.73 0.52 -31.72
CA LEU A 443 -34.90 0.64 -32.93
C LEU A 443 -35.55 0.07 -34.21
N ASP A 444 -36.80 -0.40 -34.15
CA ASP A 444 -37.52 -0.95 -35.33
C ASP A 444 -38.91 -0.31 -35.59
N GLU A 445 -39.24 0.82 -34.97
CA GLU A 445 -40.45 1.56 -35.36
C GLU A 445 -40.08 2.62 -36.41
N ALA A 446 -40.47 2.37 -37.66
CA ALA A 446 -40.37 3.37 -38.73
C ALA A 446 -41.19 4.60 -38.33
N ILE A 447 -40.51 5.73 -38.11
CA ILE A 447 -41.17 7.03 -37.96
C ILE A 447 -41.82 7.35 -39.30
N ASP A 448 -43.15 7.24 -39.35
CA ASP A 448 -43.96 7.73 -40.45
C ASP A 448 -43.99 9.26 -40.36
N VAL A 449 -43.09 9.92 -41.09
CA VAL A 449 -43.06 11.37 -41.20
C VAL A 449 -44.17 11.80 -42.16
N ALA A 450 -45.26 12.32 -41.59
CA ALA A 450 -46.32 12.93 -42.37
C ALA A 450 -45.77 14.04 -43.29
N PRO A 451 -46.17 14.09 -44.59
CA PRO A 451 -45.70 15.09 -45.51
C PRO A 451 -46.23 16.49 -45.12
N PRO A 452 -45.43 17.56 -45.28
CA PRO A 452 -45.92 18.92 -45.09
C PRO A 452 -46.98 19.28 -46.14
N PRO A 453 -47.98 20.11 -45.80
CA PRO A 453 -49.01 20.52 -46.74
C PRO A 453 -48.41 21.34 -47.88
N ALA A 454 -48.77 20.96 -49.10
CA ALA A 454 -48.45 21.68 -50.32
C ALA A 454 -49.41 22.86 -50.49
N GLU A 455 -48.92 24.08 -50.26
CA GLU A 455 -49.45 25.29 -50.90
C GLU A 455 -48.42 26.44 -50.75
N ALA A 456 -47.77 26.77 -51.88
CA ALA A 456 -47.22 28.08 -52.27
C ALA A 456 -46.00 27.90 -53.19
N LEU A 457 -46.26 27.41 -54.40
CA LEU A 457 -45.33 27.47 -55.52
C LEU A 457 -45.70 28.72 -56.33
N ALA A 458 -44.96 29.81 -56.15
CA ALA A 458 -44.96 30.93 -57.08
C ALA A 458 -43.66 31.72 -56.99
N GLY A 459 -42.78 31.53 -57.97
CA GLY A 459 -41.88 32.61 -58.39
C GLY A 459 -40.43 32.23 -58.66
N ARG A 460 -40.16 31.97 -59.95
CA ARG A 460 -38.88 32.19 -60.67
C ARG A 460 -37.74 31.22 -60.32
N GLY A 461 -37.08 30.56 -61.24
CA GLY A 461 -36.99 30.71 -62.70
C GLY A 461 -35.60 30.19 -63.08
N VAL A 462 -35.56 29.16 -63.92
CA VAL A 462 -34.36 28.42 -64.32
C VAL A 462 -33.56 29.20 -65.37
N ALA A 463 -32.24 29.27 -65.18
CA ALA A 463 -31.18 29.24 -66.20
C ALA A 463 -29.88 28.93 -65.43
N GLY A 464 -29.06 27.92 -65.72
CA GLY A 464 -28.51 27.50 -66.99
C GLY A 464 -26.98 27.60 -66.88
N VAL A 465 -26.32 26.45 -66.67
CA VAL A 465 -24.91 26.08 -66.98
C VAL A 465 -23.83 27.17 -66.96
N GLN A 466 -22.78 27.00 -66.13
CA GLN A 466 -21.37 26.91 -66.56
C GLN A 466 -20.41 26.79 -65.36
N SER A 467 -19.47 25.84 -65.45
CA SER A 467 -18.25 25.78 -64.63
C SER A 467 -17.33 26.97 -64.93
N PRO A 468 -16.56 27.43 -63.93
CA PRO A 468 -15.19 27.84 -64.22
C PRO A 468 -14.18 27.32 -63.19
N SER A 469 -13.05 26.86 -63.73
CA SER A 469 -11.77 26.67 -63.06
C SER A 469 -11.12 28.02 -62.73
N TRP A 470 -10.55 28.19 -61.54
CA TRP A 470 -9.44 29.13 -61.23
C TRP A 470 -8.69 28.59 -60.00
N ALA A 471 -7.45 28.13 -60.13
CA ALA A 471 -6.18 28.87 -60.08
C ALA A 471 -5.77 29.34 -58.66
N ARG A 472 -4.56 28.89 -58.26
CA ARG A 472 -3.88 29.14 -56.97
C ARG A 472 -3.56 30.63 -56.75
N PRO A 473 -3.78 31.18 -55.55
CA PRO A 473 -3.17 32.45 -55.14
C PRO A 473 -1.73 32.26 -54.62
N ALA A 474 -0.89 33.26 -54.91
CA ALA A 474 0.51 33.38 -54.55
C ALA A 474 0.74 33.80 -53.08
N ASP A 475 1.89 33.41 -52.53
CA ASP A 475 2.34 33.75 -51.17
C ASP A 475 2.67 35.24 -50.99
N PRO A 476 2.33 35.85 -49.84
CA PRO A 476 2.77 37.20 -49.48
C PRO A 476 4.21 37.23 -48.91
N PRO A 477 4.92 38.38 -49.01
CA PRO A 477 6.34 38.50 -48.65
C PRO A 477 6.57 38.59 -47.13
N ILE A 478 7.69 38.00 -46.69
CA ILE A 478 8.17 37.95 -45.31
C ILE A 478 8.86 39.28 -44.93
N PRO A 479 8.51 39.95 -43.81
CA PRO A 479 9.27 41.08 -43.28
C PRO A 479 10.47 40.64 -42.40
N PRO A 480 11.55 41.46 -42.30
CA PRO A 480 12.76 41.13 -41.54
C PRO A 480 12.57 41.27 -40.02
N PRO A 481 13.41 40.59 -39.20
CA PRO A 481 13.26 40.57 -37.75
C PRO A 481 13.74 41.88 -37.08
N PRO A 482 13.07 42.35 -36.01
CA PRO A 482 13.56 43.46 -35.21
C PRO A 482 14.64 43.05 -34.20
N THR A 483 15.60 43.97 -34.04
CA THR A 483 16.77 43.94 -33.16
C THR A 483 16.39 44.09 -31.67
N ALA A 484 17.27 43.57 -30.82
CA ALA A 484 17.18 43.50 -29.36
C ALA A 484 16.89 44.84 -28.66
N GLY A 485 16.01 44.79 -27.66
CA GLY A 485 15.73 45.87 -26.70
C GLY A 485 14.95 45.36 -25.48
N GLU A 486 15.67 45.20 -24.37
CA GLU A 486 15.30 45.26 -22.94
C GLU A 486 13.90 44.77 -22.46
N LEU A 487 13.91 43.68 -21.68
CA LEU A 487 12.79 43.19 -20.86
C LEU A 487 13.10 43.36 -19.37
N HIS A 488 12.11 43.88 -18.63
CA HIS A 488 12.06 43.91 -17.16
C HIS A 488 11.67 42.52 -16.60
N PRO A 489 12.26 42.03 -15.48
CA PRO A 489 12.13 40.63 -15.08
C PRO A 489 11.13 40.42 -13.94
N ALA A 490 10.01 39.73 -14.18
CA ALA A 490 9.13 39.22 -13.10
C ALA A 490 8.09 38.20 -13.60
N ALA A 491 8.48 37.14 -14.31
CA ALA A 491 7.56 36.01 -14.61
C ALA A 491 8.26 34.73 -15.11
N ARG A 492 9.53 34.49 -14.76
CA ARG A 492 10.31 33.39 -15.35
C ARG A 492 11.03 32.44 -14.39
N GLU A 493 10.70 32.47 -13.11
CA GLU A 493 11.07 31.42 -12.16
C GLU A 493 9.80 30.71 -11.72
N PHE A 494 9.54 29.49 -12.24
CA PHE A 494 8.90 28.41 -11.47
C PHE A 494 8.77 27.08 -12.24
N LEU A 495 9.20 26.96 -13.51
CA LEU A 495 9.11 25.69 -14.26
C LEU A 495 10.37 25.30 -15.06
N ALA A 496 11.54 25.81 -14.70
CA ALA A 496 12.82 25.30 -15.20
C ALA A 496 13.88 25.37 -14.09
N ALA A 497 14.11 24.27 -13.38
CA ALA A 497 15.31 24.11 -12.56
C ALA A 497 16.37 23.39 -13.41
N PRO A 498 17.53 24.01 -13.70
CA PRO A 498 18.70 23.25 -14.14
C PRO A 498 19.27 22.47 -12.94
N ALA A 499 19.79 21.27 -13.21
CA ALA A 499 20.61 20.55 -12.25
C ALA A 499 21.86 21.39 -11.94
N VAL A 500 21.90 22.01 -10.76
CA VAL A 500 23.12 22.60 -10.22
C VAL A 500 23.97 21.44 -9.72
N VAL A 501 25.03 21.13 -10.46
CA VAL A 501 26.20 20.43 -9.92
C VAL A 501 26.76 21.33 -8.81
N PRO A 502 26.92 20.86 -7.57
CA PRO A 502 27.54 21.67 -6.52
C PRO A 502 28.96 22.05 -6.97
N PRO A 503 29.38 23.32 -6.83
CA PRO A 503 30.75 23.70 -7.11
C PRO A 503 31.68 22.87 -6.21
N ALA A 504 32.73 22.32 -6.82
CA ALA A 504 33.81 21.70 -6.07
C ALA A 504 34.28 22.67 -4.97
N PRO A 505 34.55 22.19 -3.75
CA PRO A 505 35.11 23.03 -2.71
C PRO A 505 36.43 23.64 -3.23
N PRO A 506 36.73 24.90 -2.89
CA PRO A 506 38.02 25.49 -3.25
C PRO A 506 39.14 24.60 -2.70
N PRO A 507 40.25 24.42 -3.43
CA PRO A 507 41.41 23.72 -2.90
C PRO A 507 41.81 24.42 -1.61
N GLY A 508 41.76 23.67 -0.50
CA GLY A 508 42.27 24.16 0.78
C GLY A 508 43.72 24.61 0.60
N PRO A 509 44.17 25.62 1.37
CA PRO A 509 45.56 26.04 1.33
C PRO A 509 46.46 24.82 1.55
N ALA A 510 47.39 24.64 0.62
CA ALA A 510 48.41 23.61 0.68
C ALA A 510 49.06 23.64 2.08
N PRO A 511 49.29 22.48 2.72
CA PRO A 511 50.07 22.44 3.93
C PRO A 511 51.47 22.95 3.59
N ASP A 512 51.83 24.03 4.26
CA ASP A 512 53.13 24.64 4.25
C ASP A 512 54.16 23.55 4.59
N ARG A 513 54.86 23.08 3.57
CA ARG A 513 56.05 22.23 3.71
C ARG A 513 57.11 23.10 4.37
N LYS A 514 57.19 23.07 5.70
CA LYS A 514 58.45 23.39 6.37
C LYS A 514 59.34 22.14 6.43
N PRO A 515 60.61 22.29 6.06
CA PRO A 515 61.56 21.20 5.89
C PRO A 515 61.95 20.61 7.25
N GLY A 516 62.18 19.30 7.27
CA GLY A 516 62.73 18.62 8.43
C GLY A 516 64.13 19.15 8.77
N PRO A 517 64.53 19.12 10.05
CA PRO A 517 65.93 19.12 10.40
C PRO A 517 66.44 17.68 10.41
N ALA A 518 67.61 17.54 9.80
CA ALA A 518 68.46 16.37 9.85
C ALA A 518 68.91 16.05 11.28
N LEU A 519 69.36 14.80 11.41
CA LEU A 519 70.12 14.22 12.50
C LEU A 519 71.19 15.15 13.08
N ALA A 520 71.25 15.22 14.41
CA ALA A 520 72.51 15.27 15.16
C ALA A 520 72.28 14.75 16.59
N GLU A 521 73.26 13.98 17.03
CA GLU A 521 73.41 13.33 18.33
C GLU A 521 73.50 14.34 19.49
N GLU A 522 73.07 13.95 20.69
CA GLU A 522 73.93 13.71 21.87
C GLU A 522 73.17 13.94 23.20
N SER A 523 73.43 13.03 24.14
CA SER A 523 73.44 13.25 25.60
C SER A 523 72.11 13.30 26.39
N GLY A 524 71.92 12.29 27.24
CA GLY A 524 71.20 12.45 28.53
C GLY A 524 72.07 13.21 29.55
N PRO A 525 71.80 13.20 30.89
CA PRO A 525 70.69 12.64 31.65
C PRO A 525 70.07 13.64 32.67
N SER A 526 69.22 13.11 33.58
CA SER A 526 68.91 13.58 34.95
C SER A 526 67.71 14.49 35.25
N SER A 527 66.90 14.00 36.21
CA SER A 527 66.05 14.76 37.14
C SER A 527 66.84 15.86 37.88
N PRO A 528 66.16 16.89 38.43
CA PRO A 528 65.72 16.81 39.84
C PRO A 528 64.39 17.53 40.16
N ALA A 529 63.98 17.34 41.41
CA ALA A 529 62.87 17.97 42.10
C ALA A 529 63.18 19.40 42.62
N ALA A 530 62.11 20.08 43.07
CA ALA A 530 62.04 21.36 43.83
C ALA A 530 62.41 22.63 43.04
N GLY A 531 61.74 23.78 43.15
CA GLY A 531 60.59 24.24 43.95
C GLY A 531 60.49 25.78 43.83
N LEU A 532 59.35 26.35 44.24
CA LEU A 532 59.09 27.77 44.62
C LEU A 532 59.11 28.81 43.44
N LEU A 533 58.23 29.81 43.31
CA LEU A 533 57.53 30.68 44.27
C LEU A 533 56.37 31.45 43.58
N GLY A 534 55.35 31.83 44.36
CA GLY A 534 54.35 32.86 44.01
C GLY A 534 52.93 32.53 44.48
N THR A 535 52.62 32.48 45.79
CA THR A 535 51.93 33.54 46.59
C THR A 535 50.66 34.10 45.93
N ARG A 536 49.49 34.25 46.56
CA ARG A 536 49.16 34.47 47.99
C ARG A 536 47.62 34.47 48.18
N SER A 537 47.20 34.14 49.41
CA SER A 537 45.96 34.58 50.10
C SER A 537 44.62 33.99 49.64
N GLY A 538 43.70 33.52 50.47
CA GLY A 538 43.59 33.53 51.93
C GLY A 538 42.16 33.10 52.32
N ARG A 539 42.05 32.23 53.33
CA ARG A 539 40.81 31.81 54.01
C ARG A 539 40.39 32.90 55.01
N PRO A 540 39.10 33.06 55.35
CA PRO A 540 38.58 32.62 56.67
C PRO A 540 37.15 32.03 56.56
N ALA A 541 36.70 30.98 57.26
CA ALA A 541 36.46 30.81 58.70
C ALA A 541 35.32 31.69 59.28
N GLY A 542 34.16 31.05 59.53
CA GLY A 542 33.28 31.29 60.68
C GLY A 542 32.17 32.35 60.57
N GLY A 543 30.94 31.98 61.00
CA GLY A 543 29.98 32.97 61.50
C GLY A 543 28.48 32.74 61.18
N ARG A 544 27.80 31.98 62.06
CA ARG A 544 26.55 32.36 62.77
C ARG A 544 25.48 33.19 62.01
N LEU A 545 24.27 32.66 61.86
CA LEU A 545 23.00 33.38 62.07
C LEU A 545 21.89 32.41 62.51
N GLY A 546 21.09 32.85 63.49
CA GLY A 546 20.15 32.07 64.30
C GLY A 546 18.68 32.07 63.83
N PRO A 547 17.75 31.72 64.73
CA PRO A 547 16.39 31.25 64.42
C PRO A 547 15.37 32.38 64.29
N VAL A 548 14.32 32.17 63.49
CA VAL A 548 13.16 33.08 63.38
C VAL A 548 12.03 32.60 64.29
N GLU A 549 11.61 33.53 65.14
CA GLU A 549 10.63 33.45 66.22
C GLU A 549 9.19 33.65 65.74
N ARG A 550 8.21 33.25 66.57
CA ARG A 550 6.77 33.15 66.28
C ARG A 550 5.95 33.99 67.27
N ALA A 551 4.76 34.43 66.80
CA ALA A 551 3.53 34.84 67.54
C ALA A 551 3.44 36.32 68.01
N PRO A 552 2.24 36.89 68.39
CA PRO A 552 0.95 36.22 68.71
C PRO A 552 -0.41 36.93 68.35
N GLY A 553 -1.53 36.22 68.65
CA GLY A 553 -2.91 36.73 68.93
C GLY A 553 -3.96 36.49 67.82
N ARG A 554 -5.23 36.07 68.02
CA ARG A 554 -6.18 36.08 69.15
C ARG A 554 -7.38 35.12 68.80
N GLY A 555 -7.84 34.22 69.70
CA GLY A 555 -9.21 34.10 70.28
C GLY A 555 -10.38 33.96 69.28
N GLU A 556 -11.29 32.97 69.30
CA GLU A 556 -12.15 32.47 70.39
C GLU A 556 -12.89 31.15 70.01
N ARG A 557 -13.11 30.28 71.01
CA ARG A 557 -14.33 29.49 71.42
C ARG A 557 -15.20 28.73 70.36
N THR A 558 -15.81 27.55 70.54
CA THR A 558 -16.20 26.70 71.69
C THR A 558 -16.46 25.25 71.22
N VAL A 559 -16.39 24.31 72.17
CA VAL A 559 -16.65 22.86 72.15
C VAL A 559 -18.15 22.53 72.10
N THR A 560 -18.62 21.53 71.33
CA THR A 560 -19.35 20.31 71.81
C THR A 560 -19.90 19.38 70.70
N ASN A 561 -19.69 18.07 70.93
CA ASN A 561 -20.53 16.89 70.66
C ASN A 561 -20.59 16.15 69.28
N LEU A 562 -19.97 14.97 69.31
CA LEU A 562 -20.17 13.69 68.59
C LEU A 562 -21.66 13.20 68.57
N PRO A 563 -22.11 12.24 67.71
CA PRO A 563 -21.41 10.97 67.44
C PRO A 563 -21.50 10.32 66.03
N VAL A 564 -20.43 9.57 65.72
CA VAL A 564 -20.35 8.17 65.20
C VAL A 564 -21.41 7.67 64.20
N LEU A 565 -20.93 7.28 63.00
CA LEU A 565 -21.20 5.96 62.43
C LEU A 565 -20.11 5.56 61.41
N THR A 566 -19.30 4.61 61.88
CA THR A 566 -18.46 3.62 61.18
C THR A 566 -18.38 3.66 59.65
N SER A 567 -17.17 3.90 59.11
CA SER A 567 -16.75 3.26 57.86
C SER A 567 -15.41 2.57 58.08
N ARG A 568 -15.44 1.23 57.97
CA ARG A 568 -14.29 0.34 57.98
C ARG A 568 -13.44 0.61 56.74
N MET A 569 -12.16 0.93 56.95
CA MET A 569 -11.10 0.50 56.04
C MET A 569 -11.00 -1.04 56.12
N PRO A 570 -10.75 -1.72 54.99
CA PRO A 570 -9.39 -2.18 54.82
C PRO A 570 -8.89 -2.14 53.37
N GLY A 571 -7.57 -2.18 53.23
CA GLY A 571 -6.96 -2.89 52.10
C GLY A 571 -6.55 -2.02 50.93
N ARG A 572 -5.34 -1.47 51.05
CA ARG A 572 -4.46 -1.11 49.95
C ARG A 572 -4.25 -2.36 49.07
N ALA A 573 -4.95 -2.44 47.95
CA ALA A 573 -4.77 -3.46 46.94
C ALA A 573 -3.80 -2.95 45.86
N ALA A 574 -2.92 -3.85 45.45
CA ALA A 574 -1.85 -3.65 44.48
C ALA A 574 -2.38 -3.21 43.11
N ASP A 575 -1.56 -2.43 42.40
CA ASP A 575 -1.72 -2.11 41.00
C ASP A 575 -1.87 -3.41 40.17
N HIS A 576 -3.07 -3.64 39.64
CA HIS A 576 -3.29 -4.65 38.61
C HIS A 576 -2.76 -4.10 37.28
N ALA A 577 -1.57 -4.56 36.92
CA ALA A 577 -1.13 -4.59 35.54
C ALA A 577 -2.17 -5.37 34.72
N VAL A 578 -2.73 -4.73 33.71
CA VAL A 578 -3.64 -5.37 32.76
C VAL A 578 -2.79 -6.27 31.86
N ASP A 579 -2.76 -7.55 32.18
CA ASP A 579 -2.25 -8.59 31.29
C ASP A 579 -3.04 -8.57 29.97
N THR A 580 -2.30 -8.37 28.89
CA THR A 580 -2.80 -8.51 27.53
C THR A 580 -2.77 -10.01 27.19
N PRO A 581 -3.85 -10.64 26.69
CA PRO A 581 -3.84 -12.07 26.48
C PRO A 581 -2.95 -12.46 25.30
N LEU A 582 -1.91 -13.22 25.61
CA LEU A 582 -1.17 -14.08 24.67
C LEU A 582 -2.12 -15.13 24.10
N TRP A 583 -2.25 -15.18 22.78
CA TRP A 583 -2.73 -16.36 22.06
C TRP A 583 -1.59 -16.83 21.15
N GLU A 584 -0.97 -17.94 21.54
CA GLU A 584 -0.32 -18.95 20.70
C GLU A 584 0.23 -20.03 21.66
N GLN A 585 -0.60 -21.00 22.06
CA GLN A 585 -0.21 -22.41 22.23
C GLN A 585 -1.33 -23.28 22.82
N SER A 586 -1.81 -24.21 21.99
CA SER A 586 -2.14 -25.58 22.41
C SER A 586 -1.55 -26.52 21.35
N VAL A 587 -0.46 -27.20 21.70
CA VAL A 587 0.00 -28.40 20.99
C VAL A 587 0.12 -29.50 22.02
N PHE A 588 -0.67 -30.56 21.83
CA PHE A 588 -0.51 -31.84 22.49
C PHE A 588 0.86 -32.45 22.14
N VAL A 589 1.57 -32.88 23.16
CA VAL A 589 2.75 -33.75 23.07
C VAL A 589 2.24 -35.19 23.05
N ASP A 590 2.68 -35.99 22.09
CA ASP A 590 2.88 -37.42 22.33
C ASP A 590 4.22 -37.85 21.75
N ALA A 591 5.05 -38.40 22.63
CA ALA A 591 6.36 -38.95 22.35
C ALA A 591 6.23 -40.41 21.90
N PRO A 592 7.04 -40.93 20.97
CA PRO A 592 7.17 -42.37 20.82
C PRO A 592 8.28 -42.88 21.73
N THR A 593 7.86 -43.67 22.72
CA THR A 593 8.68 -44.62 23.46
C THR A 593 9.38 -45.57 22.48
N ARG A 594 10.71 -45.63 22.52
CA ARG A 594 11.51 -46.65 21.84
C ARG A 594 11.27 -48.01 22.49
N THR A 595 10.58 -48.90 21.80
CA THR A 595 10.62 -50.34 22.06
C THR A 595 11.51 -50.99 21.00
N ALA A 596 12.53 -51.72 21.46
CA ALA A 596 13.47 -52.45 20.62
C ALA A 596 12.77 -53.62 19.90
N VAL A 597 12.96 -53.70 18.57
CA VAL A 597 12.61 -54.86 17.75
C VAL A 597 13.84 -55.24 16.92
N ALA A 598 14.17 -56.53 16.96
CA ALA A 598 15.30 -57.18 16.28
C ALA A 598 15.22 -57.08 14.73
N PRO A 599 16.35 -57.19 14.01
CA PRO A 599 16.38 -56.99 12.56
C PRO A 599 15.82 -58.20 11.80
N PRO A 600 14.98 -58.02 10.76
CA PRO A 600 14.72 -59.06 9.78
C PRO A 600 15.75 -59.05 8.64
N SER A 601 16.05 -60.26 8.16
CA SER A 601 17.06 -60.62 7.18
C SER A 601 16.88 -60.01 5.78
N ARG A 602 18.01 -59.74 5.12
CA ARG A 602 18.13 -59.40 3.68
C ARG A 602 17.39 -60.40 2.77
N PRO A 603 16.59 -59.93 1.80
CA PRO A 603 16.34 -60.64 0.56
C PRO A 603 17.30 -60.22 -0.56
N ALA A 604 17.59 -61.18 -1.43
CA ALA A 604 18.52 -61.13 -2.55
C ALA A 604 18.15 -60.09 -3.63
N GLY A 605 19.18 -59.58 -4.32
CA GLY A 605 19.04 -58.55 -5.36
C GLY A 605 18.48 -59.09 -6.70
N PRO A 606 17.90 -58.20 -7.53
CA PRO A 606 17.49 -58.53 -8.89
C PRO A 606 18.63 -58.38 -9.91
N PRO A 607 18.54 -59.04 -11.09
CA PRO A 607 19.63 -59.18 -12.05
C PRO A 607 19.86 -57.92 -12.91
N SER A 608 21.13 -57.75 -13.28
CA SER A 608 21.66 -56.74 -14.20
C SER A 608 21.10 -56.93 -15.61
N VAL A 609 20.48 -55.88 -16.17
CA VAL A 609 20.04 -55.81 -17.58
C VAL A 609 20.83 -54.73 -18.31
N ALA A 610 21.22 -55.09 -19.54
CA ALA A 610 22.22 -54.48 -20.40
C ALA A 610 21.90 -53.05 -20.89
N ALA A 611 22.96 -52.29 -21.12
CA ALA A 611 22.97 -50.94 -21.69
C ALA A 611 22.89 -50.96 -23.24
N PRO A 612 22.29 -49.93 -23.88
CA PRO A 612 22.28 -49.77 -25.34
C PRO A 612 23.56 -49.10 -25.89
N PRO A 613 23.87 -49.26 -27.20
CA PRO A 613 25.19 -48.97 -27.79
C PRO A 613 25.41 -47.49 -28.16
N ARG A 614 26.68 -47.07 -28.10
CA ARG A 614 27.21 -45.78 -28.57
C ARG A 614 27.55 -45.83 -30.08
N PRO A 615 27.35 -44.74 -30.84
CA PRO A 615 27.92 -44.58 -32.18
C PRO A 615 29.36 -43.99 -32.15
N ALA A 616 30.21 -44.54 -33.01
CA ALA A 616 31.53 -44.02 -33.44
C ALA A 616 31.40 -42.65 -34.12
N GLY A 617 32.37 -41.73 -34.24
CA GLY A 617 33.83 -41.74 -34.16
C GLY A 617 34.34 -40.78 -35.27
N ARG A 618 35.29 -39.87 -34.98
CA ARG A 618 36.12 -39.14 -35.98
C ARG A 618 37.31 -38.42 -35.30
N PRO A 619 38.40 -38.10 -36.02
CA PRO A 619 39.74 -38.50 -35.62
C PRO A 619 40.64 -37.35 -35.17
N VAL A 620 41.67 -37.72 -34.41
CA VAL A 620 42.77 -36.89 -33.91
C VAL A 620 43.88 -36.83 -34.96
N VAL A 621 44.40 -35.63 -35.23
CA VAL A 621 45.66 -35.40 -35.97
C VAL A 621 46.66 -34.75 -35.02
N GLY A 622 47.87 -35.32 -34.96
CA GLY A 622 48.95 -34.98 -34.05
C GLY A 622 49.88 -33.83 -34.48
N PRO A 623 50.95 -33.55 -33.70
CA PRO A 623 51.75 -32.32 -33.78
C PRO A 623 53.17 -32.55 -34.35
N LEU A 624 53.80 -31.48 -34.89
CA LEU A 624 55.27 -31.27 -35.09
C LEU A 624 55.48 -29.92 -35.84
N PRO A 625 56.69 -29.31 -35.89
CA PRO A 625 57.62 -28.90 -34.84
C PRO A 625 58.04 -27.40 -34.92
N ALA A 626 58.93 -27.02 -34.00
CA ALA A 626 59.52 -25.69 -33.78
C ALA A 626 60.36 -25.10 -34.94
N ARG A 627 60.37 -23.76 -35.03
CA ARG A 627 61.44 -22.99 -35.69
C ARG A 627 61.63 -21.61 -35.03
N GLU A 628 62.88 -21.32 -34.67
CA GLU A 628 63.41 -20.08 -34.09
C GLU A 628 63.97 -19.14 -35.21
N PRO A 629 64.54 -17.94 -34.92
CA PRO A 629 63.94 -16.66 -35.25
C PRO A 629 64.70 -15.86 -36.35
N ALA A 630 64.02 -14.91 -37.00
CA ALA A 630 64.66 -13.85 -37.77
C ALA A 630 63.98 -12.50 -37.50
N ALA A 631 64.80 -11.49 -37.20
CA ALA A 631 64.46 -10.05 -37.14
C ALA A 631 65.34 -9.30 -38.17
N PRO A 632 65.17 -7.98 -38.40
CA PRO A 632 63.97 -7.15 -38.42
C PRO A 632 63.83 -6.39 -39.77
N SER A 633 62.68 -5.79 -40.05
CA SER A 633 62.62 -4.59 -40.90
C SER A 633 61.47 -3.67 -40.52
N SER A 634 61.81 -2.39 -40.53
CA SER A 634 61.10 -1.19 -40.10
C SER A 634 59.68 -0.99 -40.62
N GLY A 635 58.89 -0.33 -39.77
CA GLY A 635 58.21 0.90 -40.18
C GLY A 635 56.70 0.81 -40.36
N ALA A 636 55.95 1.30 -39.36
CA ALA A 636 54.85 2.26 -39.53
C ALA A 636 54.08 2.42 -38.20
N ALA A 637 53.74 3.67 -37.88
CA ALA A 637 53.08 4.10 -36.65
C ALA A 637 51.63 3.56 -36.49
N PRO A 638 51.14 3.31 -35.26
CA PRO A 638 49.76 2.95 -35.03
C PRO A 638 48.85 4.19 -34.96
N SER A 639 47.78 4.15 -35.74
CA SER A 639 46.65 5.08 -35.72
C SER A 639 45.76 4.85 -34.48
N SER A 640 45.22 5.95 -33.95
CA SER A 640 44.32 6.05 -32.80
C SER A 640 43.00 5.27 -32.95
N PRO A 641 42.36 4.83 -31.85
CA PRO A 641 41.09 4.10 -31.89
C PRO A 641 39.87 5.00 -32.12
N THR A 642 38.95 4.44 -32.90
CA THR A 642 37.61 4.87 -33.34
C THR A 642 36.70 5.40 -32.22
N SER A 643 36.09 6.56 -32.48
CA SER A 643 35.00 7.17 -31.69
C SER A 643 33.66 6.44 -31.87
N LEU A 644 32.92 6.29 -30.77
CA LEU A 644 31.52 5.86 -30.70
C LEU A 644 30.55 6.88 -31.35
N PRO A 645 29.40 6.44 -31.90
CA PRO A 645 28.39 7.34 -32.45
C PRO A 645 27.51 7.99 -31.35
N PRO A 646 27.02 9.22 -31.57
CA PRO A 646 26.14 9.92 -30.62
C PRO A 646 24.68 9.43 -30.69
N PRO A 647 23.89 9.62 -29.61
CA PRO A 647 22.46 9.26 -29.58
C PRO A 647 21.59 10.22 -30.40
N PRO A 648 20.37 9.80 -30.81
CA PRO A 648 19.49 10.58 -31.68
C PRO A 648 18.86 11.80 -30.96
N SER A 649 18.87 12.94 -31.65
CA SER A 649 18.24 14.20 -31.22
C SER A 649 16.72 14.12 -31.28
N THR A 650 16.07 14.40 -30.17
CA THR A 650 14.62 14.58 -30.05
C THR A 650 14.20 15.91 -30.67
N PHE A 651 13.42 15.88 -31.76
CA PHE A 651 12.75 17.08 -32.30
C PHE A 651 11.56 17.46 -31.41
N LEU A 652 11.56 18.69 -30.89
CA LEU A 652 10.40 19.32 -30.25
C LEU A 652 9.48 19.91 -31.35
N PRO A 653 8.15 19.74 -31.25
CA PRO A 653 7.21 20.43 -32.14
C PRO A 653 7.13 21.93 -31.81
N PRO A 654 6.88 22.80 -32.80
CA PRO A 654 6.71 24.23 -32.58
C PRO A 654 5.43 24.56 -31.78
N PRO A 655 5.42 25.65 -31.00
CA PRO A 655 4.24 26.09 -30.25
C PRO A 655 3.11 26.55 -31.19
N PRO A 656 1.84 26.42 -30.78
CA PRO A 656 0.69 26.88 -31.56
C PRO A 656 0.66 28.41 -31.67
N PRO A 657 0.12 28.97 -32.77
CA PRO A 657 -0.03 30.41 -32.95
C PRO A 657 -1.02 30.99 -31.94
N VAL A 658 -0.62 32.08 -31.27
CA VAL A 658 -1.46 32.87 -30.38
C VAL A 658 -2.43 33.70 -31.22
N LEU A 659 -3.73 33.46 -31.07
CA LEU A 659 -4.77 34.33 -31.64
C LEU A 659 -4.90 35.62 -30.81
N PRO A 660 -5.02 36.80 -31.45
CA PRO A 660 -5.24 38.05 -30.75
C PRO A 660 -6.63 38.10 -30.09
N ALA A 661 -6.68 38.67 -28.88
CA ALA A 661 -7.92 38.87 -28.14
C ALA A 661 -8.85 39.89 -28.84
N PRO A 662 -10.18 39.70 -28.83
CA PRO A 662 -11.12 40.69 -29.32
C PRO A 662 -11.19 41.91 -28.40
N PRO A 663 -11.48 43.11 -28.93
CA PRO A 663 -11.53 44.35 -28.16
C PRO A 663 -12.72 44.36 -27.19
N LEU A 664 -12.43 44.86 -25.98
CA LEU A 664 -13.40 45.12 -24.91
C LEU A 664 -14.35 46.25 -25.35
N VAL A 665 -15.63 45.95 -25.54
CA VAL A 665 -16.69 46.95 -25.68
C VAL A 665 -17.27 47.19 -24.27
N ALA A 666 -17.17 48.42 -23.79
CA ALA A 666 -17.82 48.88 -22.57
C ALA A 666 -19.33 49.04 -22.82
N PRO A 667 -20.22 48.48 -21.98
CA PRO A 667 -21.63 48.85 -22.00
C PRO A 667 -21.84 50.07 -21.10
N THR A 668 -22.24 51.17 -21.75
CA THR A 668 -22.92 52.32 -21.17
C THR A 668 -24.22 51.86 -20.50
N GLY A 669 -24.50 52.42 -19.32
CA GLY A 669 -25.70 52.10 -18.55
C GLY A 669 -26.99 52.62 -19.17
N ASP A 670 -28.08 51.96 -18.81
CA ASP A 670 -29.37 52.60 -18.51
C ASP A 670 -30.15 51.70 -17.55
N ALA A 671 -30.64 52.33 -16.47
CA ALA A 671 -31.53 51.73 -15.48
C ALA A 671 -32.97 51.66 -16.03
N PRO A 672 -33.79 50.72 -15.53
CA PRO A 672 -35.01 51.21 -14.91
C PRO A 672 -35.40 50.54 -13.59
N GLU A 673 -35.76 51.45 -12.70
CA GLU A 673 -36.71 51.47 -11.60
C GLU A 673 -37.85 50.41 -11.54
N ALA A 674 -37.98 49.84 -10.33
CA ALA A 674 -39.16 49.40 -9.58
C ALA A 674 -40.22 48.43 -10.18
N ALA A 675 -40.44 47.28 -9.51
CA ALA A 675 -41.75 46.90 -8.96
C ALA A 675 -41.73 45.58 -8.15
N GLN A 676 -42.23 45.69 -6.92
CA GLN A 676 -43.12 44.75 -6.19
C GLN A 676 -42.60 43.42 -5.60
N GLU A 677 -42.49 43.43 -4.28
CA GLU A 677 -42.59 42.29 -3.36
C GLU A 677 -43.98 41.64 -3.40
N PRO A 678 -44.09 40.31 -3.23
CA PRO A 678 -45.27 39.70 -2.66
C PRO A 678 -45.00 39.17 -1.25
N THR A 679 -45.67 39.80 -0.30
CA THR A 679 -45.99 39.32 1.04
C THR A 679 -46.62 37.93 0.97
N SER A 680 -46.01 36.94 1.64
CA SER A 680 -46.65 35.64 1.91
C SER A 680 -47.10 35.57 3.36
N THR A 681 -48.42 35.63 3.51
CA THR A 681 -49.18 35.46 4.75
C THR A 681 -49.02 34.04 5.30
N VAL A 682 -48.55 33.94 6.54
CA VAL A 682 -48.51 32.71 7.33
C VAL A 682 -49.92 32.41 7.85
N ALA A 683 -50.50 31.28 7.42
CA ALA A 683 -51.69 30.70 8.02
C ALA A 683 -51.32 29.38 8.69
N SER A 684 -51.26 29.40 10.03
CA SER A 684 -51.14 28.22 10.88
C SER A 684 -52.38 27.34 10.75
N ARG A 685 -52.21 26.07 10.36
CA ARG A 685 -53.16 25.00 10.67
C ARG A 685 -52.44 23.91 11.44
N SER A 686 -52.75 23.85 12.72
CA SER A 686 -52.48 22.71 13.60
C SER A 686 -53.33 21.53 13.13
N GLY A 687 -52.69 20.40 12.84
CA GLY A 687 -53.32 19.12 12.60
C GLY A 687 -52.49 18.04 13.27
N ASP A 688 -52.96 17.56 14.41
CA ASP A 688 -52.51 16.34 15.07
C ASP A 688 -52.61 15.16 14.09
N ALA A 689 -51.48 14.49 13.83
CA ALA A 689 -51.44 13.20 13.18
C ALA A 689 -50.51 12.28 13.97
N ALA A 690 -51.14 11.29 14.60
CA ALA A 690 -50.53 10.27 15.45
C ALA A 690 -49.40 9.53 14.73
N ALA A 691 -48.31 9.32 15.48
CA ALA A 691 -47.18 8.49 15.11
C ALA A 691 -47.63 7.03 14.93
N GLY A 692 -47.59 6.54 13.69
CA GLY A 692 -47.63 5.11 13.39
C GLY A 692 -46.24 4.51 13.60
N GLU A 693 -46.13 3.61 14.57
CA GLU A 693 -44.94 2.78 14.80
C GLU A 693 -44.66 1.90 13.56
N PRO A 694 -43.41 1.85 13.06
CA PRO A 694 -43.04 0.89 12.03
C PRO A 694 -43.01 -0.52 12.65
N SER A 695 -43.89 -1.40 12.14
CA SER A 695 -43.91 -2.82 12.48
C SER A 695 -42.54 -3.44 12.26
N GLY A 696 -41.94 -3.91 13.36
CA GLY A 696 -40.65 -4.60 13.35
C GLY A 696 -40.73 -5.93 12.60
N THR A 697 -39.90 -6.08 11.57
CA THR A 697 -39.60 -7.35 10.95
C THR A 697 -38.98 -8.26 12.00
N ALA A 698 -39.63 -9.38 12.31
CA ALA A 698 -39.13 -10.35 13.29
C ALA A 698 -37.68 -10.79 12.93
N PRO A 699 -36.78 -10.90 13.91
CA PRO A 699 -35.40 -11.33 13.67
C PRO A 699 -35.40 -12.74 13.10
N VAL A 700 -34.79 -12.92 11.93
CA VAL A 700 -34.49 -14.24 11.37
C VAL A 700 -33.58 -14.95 12.36
N ASP A 701 -34.09 -16.03 12.93
CA ASP A 701 -33.44 -16.85 13.96
C ASP A 701 -32.14 -17.43 13.37
N ARG A 702 -31.02 -16.76 13.63
CA ARG A 702 -29.71 -17.21 13.17
C ARG A 702 -29.29 -18.40 14.02
N PRO A 703 -28.78 -19.48 13.42
CA PRO A 703 -28.30 -20.63 14.18
C PRO A 703 -27.15 -20.18 15.09
N ALA A 704 -27.26 -20.52 16.37
CA ALA A 704 -26.23 -20.24 17.37
C ALA A 704 -24.86 -20.78 16.93
N LEU A 705 -23.79 -20.11 17.37
CA LEU A 705 -22.41 -20.49 17.12
C LEU A 705 -22.18 -21.96 17.52
N ARG A 706 -21.71 -22.77 16.57
CA ARG A 706 -21.39 -24.18 16.82
C ARG A 706 -19.89 -24.39 16.77
N PHE A 707 -19.32 -24.86 17.87
CA PHE A 707 -17.93 -25.30 17.92
C PHE A 707 -17.87 -26.77 17.58
N GLN A 708 -17.11 -27.09 16.54
CA GLN A 708 -16.91 -28.47 16.15
C GLN A 708 -15.97 -29.16 17.15
N THR A 709 -16.43 -30.23 17.78
CA THR A 709 -15.56 -31.15 18.52
C THR A 709 -14.65 -31.89 17.55
N ALA A 710 -13.42 -32.22 17.96
CA ALA A 710 -12.49 -32.95 17.10
C ALA A 710 -13.16 -34.20 16.50
N PRO A 711 -13.37 -34.26 15.17
CA PRO A 711 -14.12 -35.33 14.56
C PRO A 711 -13.35 -36.66 14.62
N ALA A 712 -14.09 -37.77 14.60
CA ALA A 712 -13.52 -39.11 14.48
C ALA A 712 -12.63 -39.21 13.25
N LEU A 713 -11.61 -40.07 13.28
CA LEU A 713 -10.63 -40.22 12.19
C LEU A 713 -11.29 -40.42 10.82
N GLN A 714 -12.41 -41.17 10.78
CA GLN A 714 -13.08 -41.43 9.51
C GLN A 714 -13.81 -40.20 8.96
N ALA A 715 -14.16 -39.21 9.79
CA ALA A 715 -14.82 -37.97 9.40
C ALA A 715 -13.83 -36.82 9.11
N ARG A 716 -12.51 -37.09 9.13
CA ARG A 716 -11.47 -36.11 8.78
C ARG A 716 -11.19 -36.16 7.28
N GLY A 717 -11.15 -34.97 6.65
CA GLY A 717 -10.70 -34.78 5.26
C GLY A 717 -9.19 -34.93 5.05
N LEU A 718 -8.44 -35.40 6.05
CA LEU A 718 -7.00 -35.64 5.90
C LEU A 718 -6.74 -37.03 5.31
N PRO A 719 -5.75 -37.21 4.42
CA PRO A 719 -5.38 -38.51 3.90
C PRO A 719 -5.10 -39.52 5.02
N THR A 720 -5.55 -40.77 4.83
CA THR A 720 -5.31 -41.85 5.79
C THR A 720 -4.01 -42.58 5.46
N ALA A 721 -3.47 -43.34 6.43
CA ALA A 721 -2.30 -44.18 6.21
C ALA A 721 -2.51 -45.29 5.15
N ARG A 722 -3.76 -45.56 4.73
CA ARG A 722 -4.11 -46.61 3.75
C ARG A 722 -3.99 -46.13 2.29
N GLY A 723 -3.54 -44.90 2.04
CA GLY A 723 -3.52 -44.32 0.69
C GLY A 723 -4.87 -43.67 0.32
N LEU A 724 -5.02 -43.31 -0.96
CA LEU A 724 -6.18 -42.56 -1.50
C LEU A 724 -6.84 -43.23 -2.71
N ASP A 725 -6.49 -44.47 -3.02
CA ASP A 725 -6.94 -45.13 -4.26
C ASP A 725 -8.46 -45.30 -4.27
N VAL A 726 -9.05 -45.67 -3.12
CA VAL A 726 -10.50 -45.81 -2.97
C VAL A 726 -11.20 -44.46 -3.15
N GLU A 727 -10.68 -43.40 -2.52
CA GLU A 727 -11.20 -42.04 -2.65
C GLU A 727 -11.14 -41.52 -4.09
N ARG A 728 -10.03 -41.79 -4.80
CA ARG A 728 -9.85 -41.40 -6.20
C ARG A 728 -10.77 -42.16 -7.14
N THR A 729 -10.92 -43.46 -6.96
CA THR A 729 -11.90 -44.26 -7.71
C THR A 729 -13.32 -43.77 -7.45
N TRP A 730 -13.66 -43.47 -6.19
CA TRP A 730 -14.95 -42.90 -5.83
C TRP A 730 -15.17 -41.54 -6.52
N LEU A 731 -14.18 -40.65 -6.53
CA LEU A 731 -14.28 -39.32 -7.14
C LEU A 731 -14.58 -39.43 -8.65
N ARG A 732 -13.85 -40.27 -9.37
CA ARG A 732 -14.05 -40.49 -10.81
C ARG A 732 -15.40 -41.16 -11.11
N GLY A 733 -15.83 -42.10 -10.28
CA GLY A 733 -17.09 -42.80 -10.49
C GLY A 733 -18.31 -41.93 -10.16
N ARG A 734 -18.29 -41.25 -9.02
CA ARG A 734 -19.45 -40.49 -8.51
C ARG A 734 -19.61 -39.15 -9.19
N LEU A 735 -18.51 -38.44 -9.47
CA LEU A 735 -18.50 -37.12 -10.12
C LEU A 735 -17.99 -37.20 -11.57
N GLY A 736 -18.18 -38.32 -12.26
CA GLY A 736 -17.54 -38.57 -13.56
C GLY A 736 -17.78 -37.48 -14.60
N ARG A 737 -19.00 -36.94 -14.69
CA ARG A 737 -19.32 -35.85 -15.65
C ARG A 737 -18.56 -34.57 -15.33
N GLU A 738 -18.59 -34.14 -14.06
CA GLU A 738 -17.90 -32.94 -13.58
C GLU A 738 -16.38 -33.12 -13.64
N PHE A 739 -15.91 -34.33 -13.34
CA PHE A 739 -14.52 -34.75 -13.41
C PHE A 739 -14.00 -34.61 -14.84
N ASP A 740 -14.68 -35.20 -15.83
CA ASP A 740 -14.28 -35.16 -17.24
C ASP A 740 -14.25 -33.72 -17.77
N ALA A 741 -15.26 -32.92 -17.40
CA ALA A 741 -15.33 -31.50 -17.76
C ALA A 741 -14.14 -30.69 -17.19
N ALA A 742 -13.74 -30.96 -15.95
CA ALA A 742 -12.60 -30.30 -15.32
C ALA A 742 -11.23 -30.86 -15.80
N ALA A 743 -11.16 -32.17 -16.07
CA ALA A 743 -9.93 -32.89 -16.39
C ALA A 743 -9.25 -32.33 -17.65
N SER A 744 -10.02 -31.98 -18.69
CA SER A 744 -9.47 -31.40 -19.92
C SER A 744 -8.72 -30.08 -19.65
N SER A 745 -9.29 -29.20 -18.81
CA SER A 745 -8.67 -27.92 -18.45
C SER A 745 -7.47 -28.12 -17.52
N VAL A 746 -7.58 -28.99 -16.52
CA VAL A 746 -6.50 -29.27 -15.56
C VAL A 746 -5.32 -29.96 -16.24
N SER A 747 -5.56 -30.90 -17.15
CA SER A 747 -4.50 -31.57 -17.93
C SER A 747 -3.68 -30.56 -18.72
N ARG A 748 -4.33 -29.55 -19.32
CA ARG A 748 -3.63 -28.47 -20.01
C ARG A 748 -2.73 -27.68 -19.04
N VAL A 749 -3.25 -27.29 -17.87
CA VAL A 749 -2.47 -26.57 -16.85
C VAL A 749 -1.27 -27.38 -16.36
N LEU A 750 -1.45 -28.68 -16.11
CA LEU A 750 -0.36 -29.58 -15.71
C LEU A 750 0.71 -29.72 -16.81
N SER A 751 0.30 -29.74 -18.09
CA SER A 751 1.24 -29.75 -19.22
C SER A 751 2.04 -28.45 -19.35
N GLU A 752 1.43 -27.30 -19.02
CA GLU A 752 2.07 -25.99 -19.01
C GLU A 752 2.99 -25.80 -17.78
N HIS A 753 2.83 -26.62 -16.73
CA HIS A 753 3.59 -26.54 -15.49
C HIS A 753 4.22 -27.90 -15.10
N PRO A 754 5.32 -28.32 -15.75
CA PRO A 754 5.95 -29.64 -15.52
C PRO A 754 6.40 -29.89 -14.07
N ARG A 755 6.56 -28.84 -13.26
CA ARG A 755 6.92 -28.93 -11.83
C ARG A 755 5.81 -29.54 -10.98
N LEU A 756 4.58 -29.65 -11.48
CA LEU A 756 3.44 -30.19 -10.74
C LEU A 756 3.34 -31.73 -10.78
N SER A 757 4.34 -32.43 -11.35
CA SER A 757 4.42 -33.89 -11.50
C SER A 757 3.17 -34.51 -12.16
N PRO A 758 3.22 -34.81 -13.47
CA PRO A 758 2.04 -35.26 -14.22
C PRO A 758 1.76 -36.76 -14.05
N ASP A 759 1.74 -37.28 -12.81
CA ASP A 759 1.21 -38.62 -12.57
C ASP A 759 -0.34 -38.61 -12.61
N GLU A 760 -0.96 -39.77 -12.89
CA GLU A 760 -2.43 -39.90 -13.03
C GLU A 760 -3.16 -39.51 -11.74
N ASP A 761 -2.51 -39.75 -10.60
CA ASP A 761 -2.97 -39.36 -9.28
C ASP A 761 -2.98 -37.84 -9.12
N ALA A 762 -1.98 -37.12 -9.62
CA ALA A 762 -1.87 -35.68 -9.56
C ALA A 762 -2.92 -35.01 -10.44
N LEU A 763 -3.27 -35.59 -11.59
CA LEU A 763 -4.42 -35.13 -12.37
C LEU A 763 -5.72 -35.24 -11.55
N THR A 764 -5.94 -36.39 -10.93
CA THR A 764 -7.14 -36.66 -10.12
C THR A 764 -7.22 -35.73 -8.90
N ASP A 765 -6.12 -35.57 -8.18
CA ASP A 765 -5.99 -34.72 -7.01
C ASP A 765 -6.16 -33.22 -7.40
N ALA A 766 -5.62 -32.78 -8.54
CA ALA A 766 -5.79 -31.42 -9.04
C ALA A 766 -7.22 -31.13 -9.55
N VAL A 767 -7.87 -32.11 -10.18
CA VAL A 767 -9.30 -32.02 -10.53
C VAL A 767 -10.15 -31.90 -9.26
N ALA A 768 -9.83 -32.65 -8.19
CA ALA A 768 -10.52 -32.52 -6.92
C ALA A 768 -10.45 -31.07 -6.37
N VAL A 769 -9.27 -30.44 -6.40
CA VAL A 769 -9.11 -29.03 -6.00
C VAL A 769 -9.94 -28.10 -6.89
N ARG A 770 -9.95 -28.34 -8.21
CA ARG A 770 -10.76 -27.53 -9.14
C ARG A 770 -12.25 -27.63 -8.86
N LEU A 771 -12.75 -28.84 -8.56
CA LEU A 771 -14.14 -29.08 -8.20
C LEU A 771 -14.48 -28.47 -6.83
N TYR A 772 -13.56 -28.49 -5.87
CA TYR A 772 -13.74 -27.83 -4.58
C TYR A 772 -13.90 -26.31 -4.70
N LEU A 773 -13.27 -25.68 -5.70
CA LEU A 773 -13.45 -24.25 -5.97
C LEU A 773 -14.78 -23.93 -6.71
N SER A 774 -15.67 -24.92 -6.90
CA SER A 774 -17.01 -24.75 -7.46
C SER A 774 -18.08 -24.80 -6.36
N ALA A 775 -19.37 -24.79 -6.73
CA ALA A 775 -20.48 -24.95 -5.79
C ALA A 775 -20.39 -26.26 -4.96
N LEU A 776 -19.78 -27.32 -5.51
CA LEU A 776 -19.58 -28.59 -4.80
C LEU A 776 -18.71 -28.45 -3.54
N GLY A 777 -17.81 -27.46 -3.49
CA GLY A 777 -16.99 -27.22 -2.30
C GLY A 777 -17.80 -26.81 -1.07
N ALA A 778 -18.95 -26.16 -1.26
CA ALA A 778 -19.82 -25.76 -0.15
C ALA A 778 -20.39 -26.98 0.59
N GLU A 779 -20.75 -28.04 -0.15
CA GLU A 779 -21.25 -29.29 0.42
C GLU A 779 -20.14 -30.04 1.21
N VAL A 780 -18.90 -30.00 0.71
CA VAL A 780 -17.74 -30.55 1.41
C VAL A 780 -17.50 -29.81 2.72
N ASP A 781 -17.49 -28.49 2.67
CA ASP A 781 -17.34 -27.62 3.83
C ASP A 781 -18.42 -27.87 4.89
N GLU A 782 -19.68 -27.97 4.47
CA GLU A 782 -20.81 -28.26 5.36
C GLU A 782 -20.68 -29.65 5.99
N ALA A 783 -20.36 -30.66 5.20
CA ALA A 783 -20.14 -32.02 5.67
C ALA A 783 -19.00 -32.11 6.69
N LEU A 784 -17.86 -31.46 6.38
CA LEU A 784 -16.71 -31.41 7.26
C LEU A 784 -17.04 -30.69 8.56
N ARG A 785 -17.78 -29.57 8.54
CA ARG A 785 -18.22 -28.86 9.77
C ARG A 785 -19.20 -29.69 10.59
N GLY A 786 -20.07 -30.46 9.94
CA GLY A 786 -21.00 -31.38 10.59
C GLY A 786 -20.34 -32.57 11.27
N GLY A 787 -19.07 -32.88 10.94
CA GLY A 787 -18.35 -34.04 11.47
C GLY A 787 -18.96 -35.38 11.05
N GLY A 788 -19.79 -35.39 10.02
CA GLY A 788 -20.45 -36.59 9.50
C GLY A 788 -19.46 -37.46 8.72
N HIS A 789 -19.63 -38.79 8.82
CA HIS A 789 -18.95 -39.75 7.95
C HIS A 789 -19.77 -39.96 6.68
N ASN A 790 -19.70 -39.00 5.76
CA ASN A 790 -20.37 -39.10 4.46
C ASN A 790 -19.35 -39.14 3.32
N ASP A 791 -19.87 -39.42 2.13
CA ASP A 791 -19.15 -39.44 0.86
C ASP A 791 -18.29 -38.18 0.61
N GLN A 792 -18.70 -37.03 1.14
CA GLN A 792 -17.96 -35.78 1.02
C GLN A 792 -16.59 -35.83 1.72
N VAL A 793 -16.40 -36.71 2.71
CA VAL A 793 -15.09 -36.92 3.33
C VAL A 793 -14.12 -37.58 2.36
N LEU A 794 -14.59 -38.48 1.50
CA LEU A 794 -13.76 -39.08 0.44
C LEU A 794 -13.32 -38.00 -0.56
N PHE A 795 -14.24 -37.12 -0.95
CA PHE A 795 -13.91 -35.96 -1.78
C PHE A 795 -12.89 -35.04 -1.10
N ALA A 796 -13.12 -34.67 0.17
CA ALA A 796 -12.23 -33.81 0.95
C ALA A 796 -10.79 -34.33 1.02
N ARG A 797 -10.61 -35.66 1.12
CA ARG A 797 -9.28 -36.28 1.15
C ARG A 797 -8.52 -36.12 -0.16
N CYS A 798 -9.19 -36.28 -1.31
CA CYS A 798 -8.60 -35.98 -2.61
C CYS A 798 -8.23 -34.48 -2.73
N VAL A 799 -9.08 -33.59 -2.22
CA VAL A 799 -8.79 -32.14 -2.20
C VAL A 799 -7.56 -31.83 -1.35
N ALA A 800 -7.49 -32.38 -0.13
CA ALA A 800 -6.35 -32.18 0.76
C ALA A 800 -5.04 -32.70 0.14
N ALA A 801 -5.09 -33.85 -0.55
CA ALA A 801 -3.96 -34.39 -1.29
C ALA A 801 -3.53 -33.45 -2.43
N GLY A 802 -4.48 -32.95 -3.21
CA GLY A 802 -4.20 -31.98 -4.28
C GLY A 802 -3.57 -30.70 -3.76
N ILE A 803 -4.11 -30.10 -2.71
CA ILE A 803 -3.55 -28.90 -2.07
C ILE A 803 -2.12 -29.16 -1.58
N SER A 804 -1.84 -30.34 -1.02
CA SER A 804 -0.51 -30.69 -0.51
C SER A 804 0.56 -30.79 -1.59
N ARG A 805 0.17 -31.06 -2.85
CA ARG A 805 1.07 -31.12 -4.02
C ARG A 805 1.31 -29.74 -4.63
N LEU A 806 0.48 -28.74 -4.33
CA LEU A 806 0.63 -27.40 -4.89
C LEU A 806 1.81 -26.64 -4.23
N PRO A 807 2.46 -25.72 -4.98
CA PRO A 807 3.44 -24.81 -4.39
C PRO A 807 2.83 -24.00 -3.25
N SER A 808 3.52 -23.97 -2.11
CA SER A 808 3.09 -23.19 -0.95
C SER A 808 3.15 -21.69 -1.23
N HIS A 809 2.01 -21.01 -1.08
CA HIS A 809 1.95 -19.54 -1.07
C HIS A 809 2.60 -19.01 0.23
N ARG A 810 3.54 -18.07 0.08
CA ARG A 810 4.26 -17.43 1.19
C ARG A 810 3.98 -15.92 1.20
N GLY A 811 2.84 -15.56 1.73
CA GLY A 811 2.38 -14.18 1.89
C GLY A 811 1.16 -14.12 2.82
N GLY A 812 0.75 -12.91 3.23
CA GLY A 812 -0.47 -12.72 4.00
C GLY A 812 -1.68 -13.21 3.21
N THR A 813 -2.61 -13.89 3.88
CA THR A 813 -3.90 -14.28 3.33
C THR A 813 -5.01 -13.70 4.19
N CYS A 814 -6.13 -13.33 3.57
CA CYS A 814 -7.29 -12.80 4.27
C CYS A 814 -8.43 -13.81 4.15
N ALA A 815 -8.97 -14.24 5.29
CA ALA A 815 -10.25 -14.92 5.36
C ALA A 815 -11.27 -13.96 5.99
N ALA A 816 -12.50 -13.97 5.50
CA ALA A 816 -13.59 -13.16 6.04
C ALA A 816 -14.75 -14.07 6.44
N ALA A 817 -15.25 -13.87 7.65
CA ALA A 817 -16.46 -14.49 8.15
C ALA A 817 -17.34 -13.40 8.76
N THR A 818 -18.66 -13.51 8.57
CA THR A 818 -19.63 -12.65 9.27
C THR A 818 -19.87 -13.23 10.66
N LEU A 819 -19.31 -12.58 11.67
CA LEU A 819 -19.50 -12.90 13.09
C LEU A 819 -20.18 -11.72 13.80
N THR A 820 -21.03 -12.02 14.78
CA THR A 820 -21.59 -11.03 15.70
C THR A 820 -20.60 -10.72 16.82
N GLY A 821 -20.84 -9.63 17.57
CA GLY A 821 -20.04 -9.29 18.75
C GLY A 821 -20.08 -10.39 19.82
N ASP A 822 -21.25 -10.99 20.02
CA ASP A 822 -21.44 -12.09 21.00
C ASP A 822 -20.70 -13.35 20.58
N GLU A 823 -20.72 -13.68 19.28
CA GLU A 823 -19.97 -14.81 18.73
C GLU A 823 -18.45 -14.61 18.89
N LEU A 824 -17.95 -13.38 18.67
CA LEU A 824 -16.54 -13.06 18.90
C LEU A 824 -16.16 -13.16 20.39
N HIS A 825 -17.05 -12.73 21.28
CA HIS A 825 -16.86 -12.90 22.72
C HIS A 825 -16.85 -14.36 23.13
N GLU A 826 -17.75 -15.18 22.57
CA GLU A 826 -17.80 -16.62 22.84
C GLU A 826 -16.55 -17.35 22.33
N ILE A 827 -16.09 -17.05 21.11
CA ILE A 827 -14.83 -17.58 20.55
C ILE A 827 -13.65 -17.22 21.48
N ARG A 828 -13.57 -15.96 21.92
CA ARG A 828 -12.52 -15.48 22.81
C ARG A 828 -12.57 -16.17 24.18
N ALA A 829 -13.76 -16.40 24.74
CA ALA A 829 -13.94 -17.02 26.04
C ALA A 829 -13.49 -18.49 26.07
N ARG A 830 -13.55 -19.20 24.93
CA ARG A 830 -13.15 -20.61 24.82
C ARG A 830 -11.65 -20.82 24.58
N GLY A 831 -10.86 -19.75 24.46
CA GLY A 831 -9.40 -19.84 24.32
C GLY A 831 -8.95 -20.48 23.00
N CYS A 832 -9.75 -20.36 21.94
CA CYS A 832 -9.35 -20.74 20.58
C CYS A 832 -8.24 -19.86 20.03
#